data_AF-A0A3D3X770-F1
#
_entry.id   AF-A0A3D3X770-F1
#
_cell.length_a   1.000
_cell.length_b   1.000
_cell.length_c   1.000
_cell.angle_alpha   90.00
_cell.angle_beta   90.00
_cell.angle_gamma   90.00
#
_symmetry.space_group_name_H-M   'P 1'
#
loop_
_entity.id
_entity.type
_entity.pdbx_description
1 polymer ?
#
loop_
_entity_poly.entity_id
_entity_poly.type
_entity_poly.pdbx_seq_one_letter_code
_entity_poly.pdbx_strand_id
1 'polypeptide(L)'
;LMDSQNARIGILSTGKALLDTRLALDELSLGPQEAEVLGVRLMQVAMTWPLEPEGILEFSQGLKLIVVIEEKRGVIEPQLKELLYHTADAPQVIGKQDEQGALLFPSAGALDPNHIALTLSDRILERCTPKASSETSALSQLRDRVGKLRERIESSGKIEESLSRLPYFCAGCPHNSSTVVPEGSHAYAGIGCHYMAQWMDRSTAGFTQMGAEGANWVGESFFSKREHVFQNIGDGTYFHSGLLAIRSAIAANVNVTFKILFNDAVAMTGGQPMDGPLTVPRITQQVRAEGAGEVVVVTDDPNRYQGENRFASGVTVYERKQLDQVQRRLREISGVTVLVYEQTCAAEKRRRRKRGRFPDPPRRIFINEEVCEGCGDCGVKSNCVAVLPLETELGRKRVVDQSACNKDFSCANGLCPSFVSVMGGKPRKAKPISMGTLSFDELPEPELPQFEKNYNIVITGVGGTGVITIGALLGMASHIEKKGCGILDMIGLAQKGGAVLSHLRIAMDQQEIHSPRIAGGGADVIIGCDLVVSGGNKTLELVNAGHTQMIVNSHEMITGDFTRNADMAFPLLELKKAISETAGPNHVDFINSQRLATALIGDSIASNLFLLGYAFQSGMIPLEASSIEEAIRINAISVDQNLQAFLWGRRAAHDLEQVNRIAFPETTKISETKKTQSLDELIDDRCRKLEKYQDKVYAERYRKKVEQIRELETSKKPGATDLSFAVARYYFKLLAYKDEYEVARMHTSPEFSKRLENQFEGNYSLKIHLAPPLWSKRDPNSGEPIKSTYGAWIFGAMKILSRFKFLRGTAFDLFGYSEERRLERQLIREYEQLLEELLAGLQPENHSISIQLAELPEQIRGYDVVKKLHVRDVEKNRQELLDRFRGVLDNNKEKQPAEEALN
;
A
#
# COMPACT_ATOMS: atom_id res chain seq x y z
N LEU A 1 43.42 -4.03 2.16
CA LEU A 1 42.52 -3.29 1.24
C LEU A 1 43.07 -1.91 0.95
N MET A 2 43.52 -1.19 1.98
CA MET A 2 44.35 0.01 1.89
C MET A 2 45.41 -0.15 2.98
N ASP A 3 46.66 0.13 2.66
CA ASP A 3 47.75 -0.07 3.61
C ASP A 3 48.82 0.99 3.43
N SER A 4 48.74 2.04 4.25
CA SER A 4 49.80 3.04 4.32
C SER A 4 51.00 2.52 5.11
N GLN A 5 52.20 2.74 4.57
CA GLN A 5 53.45 2.42 5.28
C GLN A 5 53.63 3.26 6.56
N ASN A 6 52.98 4.43 6.62
CA ASN A 6 53.01 5.35 7.77
C ASN A 6 51.63 5.47 8.44
N ALA A 7 50.84 4.40 8.42
CA ALA A 7 49.49 4.40 8.96
C ALA A 7 49.45 4.80 10.44
N ARG A 8 48.56 5.73 10.79
CA ARG A 8 48.27 6.16 12.17
C ARG A 8 46.85 5.82 12.59
N ILE A 9 45.95 5.65 11.61
CA ILE A 9 44.54 5.28 11.82
C ILE A 9 44.29 3.97 11.09
N GLY A 10 43.86 2.96 11.82
CA GLY A 10 43.35 1.71 11.28
C GLY A 10 41.84 1.68 11.30
N ILE A 11 41.25 1.13 10.25
CA ILE A 11 39.83 0.85 10.13
C ILE A 11 39.68 -0.66 10.05
N LEU A 12 38.91 -1.21 10.98
CA LEU A 12 38.62 -2.64 11.06
C LEU A 12 37.13 -2.87 10.81
N SER A 13 36.79 -3.65 9.79
CA SER A 13 35.38 -3.85 9.40
C SER A 13 35.11 -5.24 8.83
N THR A 14 33.85 -5.65 8.77
CA THR A 14 33.43 -7.00 8.34
C THR A 14 32.10 -7.00 7.58
N GLY A 15 31.89 -8.00 6.73
CA GLY A 15 30.61 -8.28 6.07
C GLY A 15 29.99 -7.04 5.43
N LYS A 16 28.72 -6.76 5.74
CA LYS A 16 27.99 -5.60 5.22
C LYS A 16 28.56 -4.27 5.73
N ALA A 17 29.05 -4.20 6.97
CA ALA A 17 29.67 -3.00 7.52
C ALA A 17 30.91 -2.58 6.72
N LEU A 18 31.65 -3.54 6.15
CA LEU A 18 32.78 -3.25 5.27
C LEU A 18 32.34 -2.57 3.96
N LEU A 19 31.22 -3.01 3.38
CA LEU A 19 30.67 -2.38 2.17
C LEU A 19 30.24 -0.93 2.44
N ASP A 20 29.56 -0.68 3.58
CA ASP A 20 29.21 0.67 4.00
C ASP A 20 30.47 1.51 4.31
N THR A 21 31.51 0.91 4.89
CA THR A 21 32.80 1.57 5.17
C THR A 21 33.49 1.99 3.86
N ARG A 22 33.52 1.11 2.86
CA ARG A 22 34.09 1.45 1.54
C ARG A 22 33.28 2.52 0.84
N LEU A 23 31.95 2.45 0.90
CA LEU A 23 31.08 3.50 0.37
C LEU A 23 31.34 4.86 1.07
N ALA A 24 31.52 4.85 2.39
CA ALA A 24 31.87 6.05 3.15
C ALA A 24 33.21 6.64 2.69
N LEU A 25 34.22 5.80 2.43
CA LEU A 25 35.50 6.24 1.88
C LEU A 25 35.36 6.78 0.45
N ASP A 26 34.50 6.18 -0.38
CA ASP A 26 34.22 6.65 -1.75
C ASP A 26 33.54 8.03 -1.75
N GLU A 27 32.58 8.28 -0.85
CA GLU A 27 31.94 9.60 -0.67
C GLU A 27 32.94 10.67 -0.24
N LEU A 28 33.95 10.28 0.54
CA LEU A 28 35.07 11.13 0.89
C LEU A 28 36.14 11.19 -0.20
N SER A 29 36.02 10.43 -1.29
CA SER A 29 37.05 10.24 -2.32
C SER A 29 38.42 9.89 -1.72
N LEU A 30 38.42 8.99 -0.73
CA LEU A 30 39.61 8.45 -0.09
C LEU A 30 39.97 7.10 -0.71
N GLY A 31 40.75 7.13 -1.78
CA GLY A 31 41.31 5.94 -2.41
C GLY A 31 42.63 5.48 -1.76
N PRO A 32 43.26 4.41 -2.28
CA PRO A 32 44.53 3.91 -1.77
C PRO A 32 45.64 4.97 -1.76
N GLN A 33 45.67 5.87 -2.74
CA GLN A 33 46.68 6.93 -2.84
C GLN A 33 46.48 8.00 -1.76
N GLU A 34 45.24 8.45 -1.56
CA GLU A 34 44.91 9.42 -0.50
C GLU A 34 45.11 8.80 0.89
N ALA A 35 44.78 7.53 1.07
CA ALA A 35 45.03 6.82 2.33
C ALA A 35 46.51 6.64 2.65
N GLU A 36 47.37 6.43 1.64
CA GLU A 36 48.82 6.45 1.82
C GLU A 36 49.29 7.81 2.34
N VAL A 37 48.83 8.90 1.72
CA VAL A 37 49.18 10.27 2.12
C VAL A 37 48.64 10.61 3.51
N LEU A 38 47.40 10.21 3.81
CA LEU A 38 46.74 10.53 5.07
C LEU A 38 47.03 9.54 6.20
N GLY A 39 47.84 8.50 5.96
CA GLY A 39 48.21 7.51 6.97
C GLY A 39 47.03 6.66 7.46
N VAL A 40 46.21 6.15 6.54
CA VAL A 40 45.03 5.33 6.83
C VAL A 40 45.23 3.90 6.34
N ARG A 41 44.85 2.91 7.17
CA ARG A 41 44.86 1.48 6.83
C ARG A 41 43.46 0.89 6.98
N LEU A 42 43.06 0.01 6.06
CA LEU A 42 41.77 -0.70 6.10
C LEU A 42 41.98 -2.22 6.01
N MET A 43 41.51 -2.94 7.03
CA MET A 43 41.50 -4.40 7.08
C MET A 43 40.06 -4.96 7.12
N GLN A 44 39.84 -5.99 6.32
CA GLN A 44 38.63 -6.81 6.35
C GLN A 44 38.81 -7.99 7.32
N VAL A 45 37.89 -8.14 8.24
CA VAL A 45 37.78 -9.32 9.10
C VAL A 45 36.86 -10.34 8.43
N ALA A 46 37.42 -11.47 8.00
CA ALA A 46 36.66 -12.57 7.39
C ALA A 46 36.02 -13.51 8.41
N MET A 47 36.69 -13.77 9.54
CA MET A 47 36.20 -14.59 10.65
C MET A 47 36.03 -13.70 11.88
N THR A 48 34.78 -13.50 12.32
CA THR A 48 34.45 -12.57 13.40
C THR A 48 34.51 -13.20 14.79
N TRP A 49 34.42 -14.54 14.88
CA TRP A 49 34.58 -15.28 16.13
C TRP A 49 35.12 -16.70 15.87
N PRO A 50 36.24 -17.10 16.50
CA PRO A 50 37.18 -16.23 17.21
C PRO A 50 37.92 -15.28 16.26
N LEU A 51 38.38 -14.13 16.76
CA LEU A 51 39.19 -13.20 15.98
C LEU A 51 40.63 -13.72 15.85
N GLU A 52 41.20 -13.65 14.65
CA GLU A 52 42.53 -14.19 14.34
C GLU A 52 43.64 -13.30 14.96
N PRO A 53 44.50 -13.82 15.85
CA PRO A 53 45.44 -12.99 16.61
C PRO A 53 46.62 -12.40 15.83
N GLU A 54 47.26 -13.17 14.94
CA GLU A 54 48.53 -12.79 14.32
C GLU A 54 48.37 -11.60 13.38
N GLY A 55 47.37 -11.67 12.48
CA GLY A 55 47.05 -10.61 11.54
C GLY A 55 46.50 -9.36 12.21
N ILE A 56 45.79 -9.48 13.34
CA ILE A 56 45.34 -8.33 14.13
C ILE A 56 46.52 -7.60 14.78
N LEU A 57 47.46 -8.34 15.34
CA LEU A 57 48.68 -7.77 15.92
C LEU A 57 49.52 -7.09 14.84
N GLU A 58 49.71 -7.72 13.68
CA GLU A 58 50.39 -7.12 12.52
C GLU A 58 49.69 -5.84 12.05
N PHE A 59 48.38 -5.89 11.86
CA PHE A 59 47.57 -4.73 11.47
C PHE A 59 47.71 -3.55 12.44
N SER A 60 47.81 -3.84 13.74
CA SER A 60 47.84 -2.84 14.80
C SER A 60 49.18 -2.12 14.94
N GLN A 61 50.25 -2.62 14.31
CA GLN A 61 51.59 -2.03 14.39
C GLN A 61 51.61 -0.60 13.83
N GLY A 62 52.16 0.33 14.60
CA GLY A 62 52.33 1.74 14.23
C GLY A 62 51.06 2.60 14.38
N LEU A 63 49.89 1.98 14.58
CA LEU A 63 48.63 2.70 14.70
C LEU A 63 48.53 3.46 16.03
N LYS A 64 47.81 4.58 16.01
CA LYS A 64 47.42 5.36 17.20
C LYS A 64 45.93 5.23 17.52
N LEU A 65 45.13 4.94 16.50
CA LEU A 65 43.70 4.74 16.59
C LEU A 65 43.30 3.54 15.75
N ILE A 66 42.44 2.68 16.28
CA ILE A 66 41.67 1.71 15.51
C ILE A 66 40.18 2.04 15.67
N VAL A 67 39.50 2.23 14.53
CA VAL A 67 38.05 2.39 14.47
C VAL A 67 37.44 1.07 14.02
N VAL A 68 36.69 0.42 14.91
CA VAL A 68 35.97 -0.83 14.64
C VAL A 68 34.57 -0.49 14.14
N ILE A 69 34.29 -0.85 12.90
CA ILE A 69 33.00 -0.64 12.25
C ILE A 69 32.35 -2.00 12.07
N GLU A 70 31.45 -2.35 12.99
CA GLU A 70 30.70 -3.60 12.97
C GLU A 70 29.20 -3.38 13.20
N GLU A 71 28.35 -4.18 12.56
CA GLU A 71 26.90 -4.09 12.72
C GLU A 71 26.41 -4.82 13.97
N LYS A 72 25.25 -4.39 14.49
CA LYS A 72 24.58 -4.98 15.67
C LYS A 72 25.47 -4.95 16.91
N ARG A 73 25.34 -5.88 17.85
CA ARG A 73 26.19 -5.94 19.06
C ARG A 73 27.66 -6.10 18.69
N GLY A 74 28.56 -5.45 19.45
CA GLY A 74 30.00 -5.59 19.25
C GLY A 74 30.49 -7.00 19.56
N VAL A 75 31.12 -7.66 18.59
CA VAL A 75 31.78 -8.96 18.72
C VAL A 75 33.27 -8.83 18.45
N ILE A 76 33.67 -7.99 17.49
CA ILE A 76 35.07 -7.77 17.11
C ILE A 76 35.77 -6.84 18.12
N GLU A 77 35.13 -5.72 18.47
CA GLU A 77 35.75 -4.70 19.34
C GLU A 77 36.23 -5.26 20.69
N PRO A 78 35.46 -6.09 21.43
CA PRO A 78 35.93 -6.64 22.70
C PRO A 78 37.13 -7.58 22.53
N GLN A 79 37.12 -8.45 21.51
CA GLN A 79 38.21 -9.38 21.23
C GLN A 79 39.49 -8.62 20.81
N LEU A 80 39.36 -7.57 20.01
CA LEU A 80 40.48 -6.72 19.62
C LEU A 80 41.12 -6.05 20.85
N LYS A 81 40.29 -5.49 21.74
CA LYS A 81 40.77 -4.89 23.00
C LYS A 81 41.48 -5.92 23.88
N GLU A 82 40.95 -7.14 23.97
CA GLU A 82 41.57 -8.24 24.71
C GLU A 82 42.94 -8.64 24.14
N LEU A 83 43.05 -8.82 22.81
CA LEU A 83 44.31 -9.15 22.14
C LEU A 83 45.38 -8.06 22.31
N LEU A 84 44.98 -6.80 22.30
CA LEU A 84 45.90 -5.66 22.42
C LEU A 84 46.30 -5.34 23.87
N TYR A 85 45.54 -5.82 24.87
CA TYR A 85 45.74 -5.47 26.28
C TYR A 85 47.16 -5.76 26.79
N HIS A 86 47.81 -6.80 26.26
CA HIS A 86 49.17 -7.21 26.67
C HIS A 86 50.29 -6.59 25.81
N THR A 87 49.97 -5.66 24.91
CA THR A 87 50.97 -5.01 24.03
C THR A 87 51.44 -3.67 24.61
N ALA A 88 52.73 -3.34 24.42
CA ALA A 88 53.34 -2.15 25.01
C ALA A 88 52.84 -0.83 24.38
N ASP A 89 52.49 -0.86 23.10
CA ASP A 89 52.08 0.30 22.30
C ASP A 89 50.64 0.15 21.77
N ALA A 90 49.73 -0.37 22.59
CA ALA A 90 48.34 -0.61 22.19
C ALA A 90 47.68 0.67 21.67
N PRO A 91 47.15 0.70 20.43
CA PRO A 91 46.41 1.85 19.92
C PRO A 91 45.11 2.05 20.71
N GLN A 92 44.58 3.27 20.70
CA GLN A 92 43.23 3.51 21.18
C GLN A 92 42.23 2.78 20.28
N VAL A 93 41.30 2.03 20.85
CA VAL A 93 40.27 1.30 20.11
C VAL A 93 38.91 1.91 20.40
N ILE A 94 38.24 2.38 19.34
CA ILE A 94 36.86 2.89 19.38
C ILE A 94 35.98 2.08 18.43
N GLY A 95 34.66 2.16 18.60
CA GLY A 95 33.71 1.46 17.74
C GLY A 95 32.27 1.72 18.17
N LYS A 96 31.73 0.88 19.05
CA LYS A 96 30.42 1.12 19.68
C LYS A 96 30.43 2.37 20.55
N GLN A 97 31.55 2.64 21.18
CA GLN A 97 31.77 3.84 21.95
C GLN A 97 32.94 4.64 21.38
N ASP A 98 32.88 5.96 21.55
CA ASP A 98 33.95 6.88 21.20
C ASP A 98 35.02 6.96 22.30
N GLU A 99 35.95 7.90 22.12
CA GLU A 99 37.05 8.18 23.03
C GLU A 99 36.61 8.61 24.45
N GLN A 100 35.38 9.12 24.60
CA GLN A 100 34.80 9.60 25.85
C GLN A 100 33.79 8.61 26.44
N GLY A 101 33.56 7.46 25.77
CA GLY A 101 32.59 6.45 26.19
C GLY A 101 31.16 6.75 25.74
N ALA A 102 30.92 7.81 24.95
CA ALA A 102 29.62 8.09 24.37
C ALA A 102 29.35 7.13 23.19
N LEU A 103 28.07 6.91 22.88
CA LEU A 103 27.66 6.02 21.79
C LEU A 103 28.14 6.56 20.44
N LEU A 104 28.97 5.79 19.74
CA LEU A 104 29.47 6.13 18.41
C LEU A 104 28.71 5.36 17.33
N PHE A 105 28.90 4.04 17.25
CA PHE A 105 28.09 3.20 16.37
C PHE A 105 27.02 2.42 17.15
N PRO A 106 25.73 2.53 16.77
CA PRO A 106 24.66 1.86 17.50
C PRO A 106 24.76 0.33 17.41
N SER A 107 24.26 -0.36 18.44
CA SER A 107 24.12 -1.83 18.46
C SER A 107 22.79 -2.33 17.88
N ALA A 108 21.90 -1.40 17.52
CA ALA A 108 20.61 -1.67 16.91
C ALA A 108 20.50 -0.92 15.58
N GLY A 109 19.72 -1.47 14.64
CA GLY A 109 19.58 -0.90 13.30
C GLY A 109 20.78 -1.18 12.39
N ALA A 110 20.74 -0.56 11.22
CA ALA A 110 21.81 -0.61 10.22
C ALA A 110 22.72 0.61 10.35
N LEU A 111 24.00 0.44 10.07
CA LEU A 111 24.91 1.59 10.01
C LEU A 111 24.62 2.45 8.77
N ASP A 112 24.80 3.75 8.93
CA ASP A 112 24.69 4.76 7.88
C ASP A 112 26.09 5.09 7.31
N PRO A 113 26.34 4.88 6.00
CA PRO A 113 27.58 5.26 5.34
C PRO A 113 27.97 6.73 5.55
N ASN A 114 27.00 7.65 5.58
CA ASN A 114 27.28 9.08 5.79
C ASN A 114 27.79 9.35 7.21
N HIS A 115 27.22 8.67 8.21
CA HIS A 115 27.71 8.75 9.59
C HIS A 115 29.10 8.12 9.73
N ILE A 116 29.36 6.99 9.05
CA ILE A 116 30.71 6.40 9.01
C ILE A 116 31.71 7.37 8.36
N ALA A 117 31.33 8.01 7.25
CA ALA A 117 32.18 8.97 6.55
C ALA A 117 32.57 10.13 7.46
N LEU A 118 31.58 10.79 8.08
CA LEU A 118 31.84 11.90 9.02
C LEU A 118 32.70 11.46 10.21
N THR A 119 32.41 10.28 10.79
CA THR A 119 33.16 9.71 11.92
C THR A 119 34.64 9.53 11.58
N LEU A 120 34.92 8.95 10.41
CA LEU A 120 36.28 8.71 9.93
C LEU A 120 36.97 10.03 9.56
N SER A 121 36.29 10.91 8.84
CA SER A 121 36.88 12.17 8.37
C SER A 121 37.24 13.10 9.52
N ASP A 122 36.39 13.22 10.54
CA ASP A 122 36.65 14.08 11.70
C ASP A 122 37.94 13.64 12.41
N ARG A 123 38.11 12.33 12.62
CA ARG A 123 39.31 11.77 13.26
C ARG A 123 40.56 11.85 12.39
N ILE A 124 40.44 11.72 11.07
CA ILE A 124 41.53 11.98 10.13
C ILE A 124 41.96 13.45 10.21
N LEU A 125 41.00 14.39 10.18
CA LEU A 125 41.27 15.83 10.23
C LEU A 125 41.88 16.28 11.56
N GLU A 126 41.49 15.66 12.67
CA GLU A 126 42.02 15.94 14.00
C GLU A 126 43.42 15.38 14.23
N ARG A 127 43.68 14.15 13.77
CA ARG A 127 44.91 13.40 14.12
C ARG A 127 46.02 13.47 13.07
N CYS A 128 45.70 13.87 11.84
CA CYS A 128 46.69 14.05 10.79
C CYS A 128 47.22 15.49 10.78
N THR A 129 48.35 15.72 11.46
CA THR A 129 49.13 16.96 11.33
C THR A 129 50.01 16.90 10.08
N PRO A 130 49.86 17.83 9.12
CA PRO A 130 50.61 17.79 7.87
C PRO A 130 52.09 18.10 8.12
N LYS A 131 52.96 17.22 7.61
CA LYS A 131 54.42 17.35 7.58
C LYS A 131 54.95 17.60 6.16
N ALA A 132 54.12 17.35 5.13
CA ALA A 132 54.44 17.58 3.73
C ALA A 132 53.34 18.41 3.03
N SER A 133 53.69 19.06 1.92
CA SER A 133 52.74 19.84 1.12
C SER A 133 51.60 19.00 0.53
N SER A 134 51.89 17.74 0.18
CA SER A 134 50.90 16.76 -0.28
C SER A 134 49.83 16.47 0.78
N GLU A 135 50.24 16.29 2.04
CA GLU A 135 49.32 16.08 3.17
C GLU A 135 48.43 17.32 3.42
N THR A 136 49.01 18.53 3.35
CA THR A 136 48.25 19.77 3.48
C THR A 136 47.16 19.89 2.42
N SER A 137 47.49 19.57 1.16
CA SER A 137 46.54 19.61 0.05
C SER A 137 45.43 18.56 0.22
N ALA A 138 45.79 17.32 0.56
CA ALA A 138 44.82 16.24 0.78
C ALA A 138 43.84 16.56 1.94
N LEU A 139 44.34 17.11 3.05
CA LEU A 139 43.51 17.54 4.18
C LEU A 139 42.58 18.69 3.82
N SER A 140 43.04 19.66 3.03
CA SER A 140 42.18 20.76 2.55
C SER A 140 41.03 20.23 1.68
N GLN A 141 41.35 19.37 0.71
CA GLN A 141 40.33 18.73 -0.13
C GLN A 141 39.37 17.87 0.70
N LEU A 142 39.85 17.18 1.73
CA LEU A 142 39.00 16.41 2.64
C LEU A 142 38.04 17.33 3.41
N ARG A 143 38.50 18.47 3.93
CA ARG A 143 37.61 19.46 4.58
C ARG A 143 36.50 19.94 3.66
N ASP A 144 36.84 20.28 2.42
CA ASP A 144 35.85 20.75 1.44
C ASP A 144 34.79 19.66 1.15
N ARG A 145 35.22 18.41 1.00
CA ARG A 145 34.33 17.25 0.78
C ARG A 145 33.42 17.00 1.99
N VAL A 146 33.96 17.09 3.20
CA VAL A 146 33.20 16.94 4.46
C VAL A 146 32.18 18.07 4.61
N GLY A 147 32.56 19.31 4.31
CA GLY A 147 31.64 20.45 4.32
C GLY A 147 30.44 20.22 3.41
N LYS A 148 30.69 19.83 2.15
CA LYS A 148 29.63 19.45 1.20
C LYS A 148 28.79 18.28 1.67
N LEU A 149 29.38 17.27 2.32
CA LEU A 149 28.64 16.13 2.85
C LEU A 149 27.70 16.57 4.00
N ARG A 150 28.18 17.42 4.91
CA ARG A 150 27.35 17.97 6.00
C ARG A 150 26.19 18.81 5.48
N GLU A 151 26.45 19.71 4.52
CA GLU A 151 25.41 20.51 3.86
C GLU A 151 24.33 19.63 3.20
N ARG A 152 24.74 18.55 2.51
CA ARG A 152 23.81 17.55 1.92
C ARG A 152 22.94 16.83 2.96
N ILE A 153 23.50 16.52 4.13
CA ILE A 153 22.75 15.84 5.22
C ILE A 153 21.78 16.81 5.91
N GLU A 154 22.18 18.05 6.13
CA GLU A 154 21.33 19.05 6.77
C GLU A 154 20.14 19.46 5.90
N SER A 155 20.31 19.51 4.58
CA SER A 155 19.24 19.86 3.63
C SER A 155 18.19 18.76 3.43
N SER A 156 18.53 17.50 3.75
CA SER A 156 17.62 16.34 3.59
C SER A 156 16.77 16.03 4.83
N GLY A 157 17.01 16.66 5.98
CA GLY A 157 16.60 16.15 7.30
C GLY A 157 15.23 16.54 7.88
N LYS A 158 14.27 17.13 7.14
CA LYS A 158 13.00 17.61 7.75
C LYS A 158 11.78 17.54 6.83
N ILE A 159 11.39 16.33 6.43
CA ILE A 159 10.15 16.15 5.66
C ILE A 159 9.19 15.28 6.48
N GLU A 160 8.01 15.81 6.78
CA GLU A 160 6.92 15.03 7.36
C GLU A 160 6.28 14.19 6.25
N GLU A 161 6.17 12.88 6.45
CA GLU A 161 5.45 12.01 5.51
C GLU A 161 3.94 12.24 5.64
N SER A 162 3.33 12.90 4.64
CA SER A 162 1.87 13.11 4.60
C SER A 162 1.08 11.80 4.41
N LEU A 163 1.72 10.77 3.84
CA LEU A 163 1.13 9.45 3.64
C LEU A 163 2.21 8.37 3.60
N SER A 164 2.04 7.31 4.40
CA SER A 164 2.99 6.18 4.43
C SER A 164 2.49 4.99 3.60
N ARG A 165 3.43 4.26 2.99
CA ARG A 165 3.14 3.07 2.16
C ARG A 165 3.45 1.77 2.91
N LEU A 166 2.59 1.40 3.85
CA LEU A 166 2.76 0.15 4.61
C LEU A 166 2.49 -1.11 3.77
N PRO A 167 3.24 -2.20 3.97
CA PRO A 167 2.94 -3.49 3.35
C PRO A 167 1.52 -3.96 3.65
N TYR A 168 0.88 -4.56 2.65
CA TYR A 168 -0.52 -4.96 2.76
C TYR A 168 -0.80 -6.34 2.17
N PHE A 169 -1.93 -6.92 2.54
CA PHE A 169 -2.38 -8.17 1.94
C PHE A 169 -2.70 -8.01 0.45
N CYS A 170 -2.36 -9.03 -0.33
CA CYS A 170 -2.74 -9.13 -1.75
C CYS A 170 -4.27 -8.99 -1.90
N ALA A 171 -4.74 -8.45 -3.02
CA ALA A 171 -6.16 -8.55 -3.39
C ALA A 171 -6.63 -10.02 -3.34
N GLY A 172 -7.69 -10.32 -2.58
CA GLY A 172 -8.19 -11.68 -2.38
C GLY A 172 -7.26 -12.62 -1.59
N CYS A 173 -6.39 -12.07 -0.74
CA CYS A 173 -5.54 -12.87 0.15
C CYS A 173 -6.36 -13.71 1.13
N PRO A 174 -6.04 -15.00 1.35
CA PRO A 174 -6.71 -15.81 2.37
C PRO A 174 -6.57 -15.23 3.79
N HIS A 175 -5.47 -14.53 4.05
CA HIS A 175 -5.24 -13.88 5.33
C HIS A 175 -6.20 -12.74 5.63
N ASN A 176 -6.93 -12.19 4.64
CA ASN A 176 -7.96 -11.20 4.90
C ASN A 176 -9.07 -11.73 5.81
N SER A 177 -9.38 -13.02 5.74
CA SER A 177 -10.30 -13.67 6.68
C SER A 177 -9.54 -14.41 7.79
N SER A 178 -8.44 -15.09 7.43
CA SER A 178 -7.80 -16.03 8.36
C SER A 178 -7.18 -15.38 9.60
N THR A 179 -6.79 -14.09 9.57
CA THR A 179 -6.20 -13.43 10.75
C THR A 179 -7.22 -12.63 11.56
N VAL A 180 -8.49 -12.59 11.15
CA VAL A 180 -9.57 -12.01 11.97
C VAL A 180 -9.88 -12.98 13.11
N VAL A 181 -10.00 -12.45 14.33
CA VAL A 181 -10.36 -13.21 15.54
C VAL A 181 -11.70 -12.72 16.10
N PRO A 182 -12.40 -13.56 16.88
CA PRO A 182 -13.68 -13.16 17.47
C PRO A 182 -13.53 -11.95 18.39
N GLU A 183 -14.58 -11.15 18.49
CA GLU A 183 -14.66 -10.01 19.41
C GLU A 183 -14.24 -10.40 20.85
N GLY A 184 -13.48 -9.50 21.50
CA GLY A 184 -12.89 -9.72 22.82
C GLY A 184 -11.68 -10.64 22.85
N SER A 185 -11.26 -11.21 21.72
CA SER A 185 -10.09 -12.08 21.64
C SER A 185 -8.83 -11.30 21.27
N HIS A 186 -7.68 -11.88 21.59
CA HIS A 186 -6.37 -11.36 21.21
C HIS A 186 -5.61 -12.38 20.37
N ALA A 187 -4.81 -11.91 19.42
CA ALA A 187 -3.92 -12.74 18.64
C ALA A 187 -2.47 -12.24 18.68
N TYR A 188 -1.52 -13.17 18.62
CA TYR A 188 -0.13 -12.86 18.29
C TYR A 188 0.10 -13.05 16.79
N ALA A 189 0.98 -12.20 16.24
CA ALA A 189 1.45 -12.38 14.89
C ALA A 189 2.52 -13.49 14.83
N GLY A 190 2.73 -14.02 13.63
CA GLY A 190 3.82 -14.94 13.33
C GLY A 190 4.67 -14.41 12.19
N ILE A 191 5.80 -15.07 11.91
CA ILE A 191 6.71 -14.62 10.85
C ILE A 191 6.14 -14.99 9.48
N GLY A 192 5.83 -13.97 8.66
CA GLY A 192 5.21 -14.15 7.35
C GLY A 192 4.28 -13.00 7.01
N CYS A 193 3.41 -13.19 6.00
CA CYS A 193 2.43 -12.17 5.64
C CYS A 193 1.50 -11.79 6.81
N HIS A 194 1.24 -12.72 7.72
CA HIS A 194 0.40 -12.53 8.90
C HIS A 194 1.02 -11.59 9.95
N TYR A 195 2.33 -11.27 9.85
CA TYR A 195 2.93 -10.15 10.57
C TYR A 195 2.22 -8.82 10.28
N MET A 196 1.74 -8.63 9.05
CA MET A 196 1.06 -7.40 8.63
C MET A 196 -0.31 -7.21 9.29
N ALA A 197 -0.87 -8.24 9.95
CA ALA A 197 -2.14 -8.11 10.67
C ALA A 197 -2.06 -7.11 11.83
N GLN A 198 -0.86 -6.80 12.33
CA GLN A 198 -0.64 -5.88 13.45
C GLN A 198 -1.11 -4.44 13.18
N TRP A 199 -1.05 -3.98 11.93
CA TRP A 199 -1.50 -2.63 11.55
C TRP A 199 -2.85 -2.62 10.81
N MET A 200 -3.61 -3.71 10.85
CA MET A 200 -4.88 -3.88 10.13
C MET A 200 -6.12 -3.90 11.03
N ASP A 201 -6.01 -3.47 12.29
CA ASP A 201 -7.10 -3.48 13.28
C ASP A 201 -7.75 -4.87 13.44
N ARG A 202 -6.95 -5.84 13.87
CA ARG A 202 -7.36 -7.25 13.99
C ARG A 202 -7.13 -7.83 15.37
N SER A 203 -7.04 -6.97 16.39
CA SER A 203 -6.66 -7.36 17.76
C SER A 203 -5.41 -8.26 17.79
N THR A 204 -4.46 -7.99 16.88
CA THR A 204 -3.23 -8.76 16.72
C THR A 204 -2.05 -7.87 17.09
N ALA A 205 -1.23 -8.28 18.06
CA ALA A 205 -0.04 -7.53 18.44
C ALA A 205 1.10 -8.47 18.83
N GLY A 206 2.34 -7.99 18.78
CA GLY A 206 3.50 -8.76 19.17
C GLY A 206 3.85 -9.88 18.18
N PHE A 207 5.09 -10.32 18.25
CA PHE A 207 5.62 -11.41 17.44
C PHE A 207 6.86 -11.98 18.11
N THR A 208 7.30 -13.16 17.66
CA THR A 208 8.53 -13.82 18.09
C THR A 208 9.41 -14.10 16.88
N GLN A 209 10.64 -14.57 17.12
CA GLN A 209 11.46 -15.14 16.05
C GLN A 209 10.77 -16.32 15.36
N MET A 210 11.19 -16.59 14.12
CA MET A 210 10.63 -17.66 13.29
C MET A 210 10.70 -19.02 13.99
N GLY A 211 9.56 -19.69 14.11
CA GLY A 211 9.42 -21.00 14.74
C GLY A 211 9.28 -20.99 16.26
N ALA A 212 9.28 -19.82 16.89
CA ALA A 212 8.95 -19.65 18.31
C ALA A 212 7.55 -19.05 18.52
N GLU A 213 6.71 -19.01 17.48
CA GLU A 213 5.35 -18.49 17.57
C GLU A 213 4.59 -19.15 18.71
N GLY A 214 4.05 -18.35 19.63
CA GLY A 214 3.29 -18.79 20.81
C GLY A 214 4.13 -18.95 22.08
N ALA A 215 5.46 -18.93 21.98
CA ALA A 215 6.34 -19.06 23.14
C ALA A 215 6.25 -17.87 24.11
N ASN A 216 5.92 -16.68 23.62
CA ASN A 216 5.67 -15.50 24.46
C ASN A 216 4.48 -15.72 25.40
N TRP A 217 3.41 -16.38 24.93
CA TRP A 217 2.24 -16.66 25.76
C TRP A 217 2.53 -17.64 26.89
N VAL A 218 3.44 -18.58 26.68
CA VAL A 218 3.91 -19.48 27.74
C VAL A 218 4.44 -18.68 28.94
N GLY A 219 5.17 -17.59 28.70
CA GLY A 219 5.63 -16.69 29.76
C GLY A 219 4.54 -15.73 30.26
N GLU A 220 3.83 -15.06 29.34
CA GLU A 220 2.82 -14.03 29.68
C GLU A 220 1.60 -14.57 30.43
N SER A 221 1.19 -15.82 30.16
CA SER A 221 -0.05 -16.40 30.72
C SER A 221 -0.06 -16.41 32.26
N PHE A 222 1.10 -16.56 32.90
CA PHE A 222 1.23 -16.54 34.36
C PHE A 222 0.97 -15.16 35.00
N PHE A 223 1.04 -14.10 34.21
CA PHE A 223 0.89 -12.71 34.67
C PHE A 223 -0.30 -11.99 34.05
N SER A 224 -1.10 -12.69 33.24
CA SER A 224 -2.22 -12.13 32.50
C SER A 224 -3.56 -12.51 33.14
N LYS A 225 -4.53 -11.59 33.12
CA LYS A 225 -5.94 -11.89 33.43
C LYS A 225 -6.69 -12.48 32.24
N ARG A 226 -6.07 -12.50 31.05
CA ARG A 226 -6.66 -13.07 29.84
C ARG A 226 -6.51 -14.58 29.87
N GLU A 227 -7.61 -15.29 29.67
CA GLU A 227 -7.61 -16.75 29.77
C GLU A 227 -7.13 -17.46 28.50
N HIS A 228 -7.17 -16.81 27.34
CA HIS A 228 -6.88 -17.43 26.04
C HIS A 228 -6.34 -16.43 25.01
N VAL A 229 -5.46 -16.91 24.13
CA VAL A 229 -4.99 -16.17 22.94
C VAL A 229 -5.01 -17.04 21.68
N PHE A 230 -5.08 -16.40 20.52
CA PHE A 230 -4.82 -17.03 19.23
C PHE A 230 -3.37 -16.80 18.78
N GLN A 231 -2.68 -17.82 18.30
CA GLN A 231 -1.35 -17.67 17.70
C GLN A 231 -1.43 -17.94 16.20
N ASN A 232 -1.18 -16.93 15.36
CA ASN A 232 -1.05 -17.16 13.92
C ASN A 232 0.31 -17.78 13.60
N ILE A 233 0.34 -18.84 12.80
CA ILE A 233 1.57 -19.49 12.36
C ILE A 233 1.45 -19.90 10.89
N GLY A 234 2.47 -19.62 10.07
CA GLY A 234 2.50 -20.04 8.67
C GLY A 234 2.86 -21.52 8.53
N ASP A 235 2.50 -22.14 7.40
CA ASP A 235 2.93 -23.50 7.06
C ASP A 235 4.47 -23.65 6.98
N GLY A 236 5.15 -22.65 6.40
CA GLY A 236 6.62 -22.63 6.35
C GLY A 236 7.29 -22.52 7.74
N THR A 237 6.74 -21.69 8.64
CA THR A 237 7.30 -21.54 10.00
C THR A 237 6.97 -22.75 10.87
N TYR A 238 5.76 -23.31 10.73
CA TYR A 238 5.36 -24.58 11.33
C TYR A 238 6.34 -25.70 10.98
N PHE A 239 6.70 -25.81 9.69
CA PHE A 239 7.64 -26.83 9.23
C PHE A 239 9.08 -26.60 9.69
N HIS A 240 9.55 -25.35 9.70
CA HIS A 240 10.91 -25.01 10.14
C HIS A 240 11.20 -25.44 11.58
N SER A 241 10.38 -24.97 12.53
CA SER A 241 10.51 -25.35 13.94
C SER A 241 9.26 -25.07 14.79
N GLY A 242 8.19 -24.54 14.20
CA GLY A 242 6.98 -24.16 14.95
C GLY A 242 6.25 -25.31 15.64
N LEU A 243 6.41 -26.55 15.17
CA LEU A 243 5.92 -27.74 15.90
C LEU A 243 6.51 -27.83 17.32
N LEU A 244 7.76 -27.43 17.51
CA LEU A 244 8.41 -27.42 18.82
C LEU A 244 7.79 -26.38 19.76
N ALA A 245 7.36 -25.22 19.22
CA ALA A 245 6.65 -24.22 20.00
C ALA A 245 5.27 -24.72 20.46
N ILE A 246 4.54 -25.42 19.58
CA ILE A 246 3.26 -26.06 19.93
C ILE A 246 3.46 -27.10 21.04
N ARG A 247 4.47 -27.97 20.90
CA ARG A 247 4.83 -28.96 21.93
C ARG A 247 5.14 -28.29 23.28
N SER A 248 5.89 -27.19 23.27
CA SER A 248 6.21 -26.43 24.47
C SER A 248 4.95 -25.87 25.14
N ALA A 249 4.02 -25.29 24.36
CA ALA A 249 2.76 -24.78 24.88
C ALA A 249 1.87 -25.90 25.47
N ILE A 250 1.86 -27.09 24.85
CA ILE A 250 1.16 -28.27 25.39
C ILE A 250 1.78 -28.68 26.73
N ALA A 251 3.11 -28.78 26.81
CA ALA A 251 3.82 -29.14 28.04
C ALA A 251 3.58 -28.12 29.17
N ALA A 252 3.46 -26.84 28.83
CA ALA A 252 3.16 -25.76 29.78
C ALA A 252 1.67 -25.71 30.20
N ASN A 253 0.80 -26.49 29.54
CA ASN A 253 -0.65 -26.53 29.77
C ASN A 253 -1.31 -25.12 29.72
N VAL A 254 -0.90 -24.30 28.76
CA VAL A 254 -1.48 -22.96 28.54
C VAL A 254 -2.65 -23.01 27.56
N ASN A 255 -3.62 -22.12 27.76
CA ASN A 255 -4.79 -21.99 26.90
C ASN A 255 -4.45 -21.16 25.66
N VAL A 256 -4.30 -21.81 24.51
CA VAL A 256 -3.97 -21.14 23.24
C VAL A 256 -4.55 -21.90 22.06
N THR A 257 -5.09 -21.17 21.07
CA THR A 257 -5.45 -21.74 19.76
C THR A 257 -4.38 -21.39 18.75
N PHE A 258 -3.62 -22.38 18.28
CA PHE A 258 -2.73 -22.19 17.12
C PHE A 258 -3.51 -22.20 15.82
N LYS A 259 -3.41 -21.11 15.06
CA LYS A 259 -4.00 -20.94 13.74
C LYS A 259 -2.92 -21.21 12.70
N ILE A 260 -2.83 -22.45 12.23
CA ILE A 260 -1.89 -22.86 11.18
C ILE A 260 -2.46 -22.42 9.83
N LEU A 261 -1.89 -21.36 9.26
CA LEU A 261 -2.35 -20.73 8.03
C LEU A 261 -1.65 -21.40 6.83
N PHE A 262 -2.25 -22.46 6.31
CA PHE A 262 -1.71 -23.26 5.22
C PHE A 262 -2.08 -22.65 3.86
N ASN A 263 -1.08 -22.15 3.14
CA ASN A 263 -1.27 -21.45 1.87
C ASN A 263 -0.50 -22.07 0.69
N ASP A 264 0.24 -23.17 0.94
CA ASP A 264 0.95 -23.98 -0.07
C ASP A 264 2.07 -23.21 -0.81
N ALA A 265 2.60 -22.15 -0.19
CA ALA A 265 3.74 -21.40 -0.74
C ALA A 265 4.46 -20.59 0.33
N VAL A 266 5.80 -20.53 0.27
CA VAL A 266 6.56 -19.51 1.00
C VAL A 266 6.34 -18.16 0.31
N ALA A 267 5.21 -17.53 0.62
CA ALA A 267 4.65 -16.44 -0.16
C ALA A 267 5.58 -15.22 -0.24
N MET A 268 6.34 -14.96 0.83
CA MET A 268 7.28 -13.85 0.92
C MET A 268 8.66 -14.12 0.30
N THR A 269 8.85 -15.22 -0.44
CA THR A 269 10.10 -15.51 -1.17
C THR A 269 9.88 -15.62 -2.68
N GLY A 270 8.81 -15.00 -3.19
CA GLY A 270 8.42 -15.14 -4.60
C GLY A 270 7.69 -16.45 -4.90
N GLY A 271 7.15 -17.12 -3.87
CA GLY A 271 6.36 -18.35 -4.00
C GLY A 271 7.21 -19.60 -4.17
N GLN A 272 8.35 -19.68 -3.47
CA GLN A 272 9.12 -20.91 -3.40
C GLN A 272 8.28 -22.00 -2.69
N PRO A 273 8.43 -23.28 -3.09
CA PRO A 273 7.88 -24.36 -2.29
C PRO A 273 8.58 -24.38 -0.93
N MET A 274 7.88 -24.86 0.09
CA MET A 274 8.50 -25.17 1.37
C MET A 274 9.38 -26.43 1.25
N ASP A 275 10.43 -26.53 2.06
CA ASP A 275 11.41 -27.63 2.03
C ASP A 275 10.85 -28.93 2.65
N GLY A 276 9.74 -29.45 2.15
CA GLY A 276 9.22 -30.74 2.58
C GLY A 276 7.76 -31.02 2.16
N PRO A 277 7.34 -32.30 2.12
CA PRO A 277 5.99 -32.70 1.70
C PRO A 277 4.97 -32.51 2.84
N LEU A 278 4.65 -31.27 3.21
CA LEU A 278 3.60 -30.98 4.19
C LEU A 278 2.23 -30.97 3.53
N THR A 279 1.24 -31.58 4.19
CA THR A 279 -0.17 -31.54 3.76
C THR A 279 -1.05 -31.30 4.97
N VAL A 280 -2.23 -30.73 4.77
CA VAL A 280 -3.19 -30.50 5.86
C VAL A 280 -3.48 -31.78 6.66
N PRO A 281 -3.74 -32.95 6.04
CA PRO A 281 -3.86 -34.20 6.79
C PRO A 281 -2.66 -34.51 7.69
N ARG A 282 -1.42 -34.37 7.19
CA ARG A 282 -0.21 -34.61 7.98
C ARG A 282 -0.08 -33.65 9.16
N ILE A 283 -0.40 -32.37 8.97
CA ILE A 283 -0.42 -31.38 10.06
C ILE A 283 -1.37 -31.85 11.15
N THR A 284 -2.61 -32.24 10.79
CA THR A 284 -3.60 -32.67 11.79
C THR A 284 -3.13 -33.89 12.57
N GLN A 285 -2.45 -34.85 11.92
CA GLN A 285 -1.90 -36.03 12.57
C GLN A 285 -0.76 -35.68 13.52
N GLN A 286 0.16 -34.81 13.10
CA GLN A 286 1.29 -34.37 13.92
C GLN A 286 0.81 -33.65 15.18
N VAL A 287 0.00 -32.59 15.05
CA VAL A 287 -0.44 -31.81 16.22
C VAL A 287 -1.34 -32.61 17.16
N ARG A 288 -2.12 -33.56 16.62
CA ARG A 288 -2.90 -34.47 17.45
C ARG A 288 -2.00 -35.45 18.22
N ALA A 289 -0.94 -35.95 17.60
CA ALA A 289 0.05 -36.82 18.25
C ALA A 289 0.86 -36.08 19.34
N GLU A 290 1.11 -34.78 19.18
CA GLU A 290 1.72 -33.94 20.23
C GLU A 290 0.79 -33.72 21.45
N GLY A 291 -0.52 -33.95 21.30
CA GLY A 291 -1.49 -33.83 22.39
C GLY A 291 -2.41 -32.62 22.31
N ALA A 292 -2.56 -31.96 21.14
CA ALA A 292 -3.55 -30.89 20.99
C ALA A 292 -4.97 -31.40 21.31
N GLY A 293 -5.69 -30.68 22.18
CA GLY A 293 -6.99 -31.09 22.74
C GLY A 293 -8.07 -31.22 21.67
N GLU A 294 -8.17 -30.21 20.80
CA GLU A 294 -9.04 -30.25 19.62
C GLU A 294 -8.28 -29.74 18.37
N VAL A 295 -8.54 -30.38 17.23
CA VAL A 295 -7.97 -30.03 15.92
C VAL A 295 -9.09 -29.91 14.89
N VAL A 296 -9.17 -28.78 14.20
CA VAL A 296 -10.16 -28.53 13.15
C VAL A 296 -9.51 -28.02 11.87
N VAL A 297 -10.20 -28.18 10.75
CA VAL A 297 -9.80 -27.64 9.45
C VAL A 297 -10.86 -26.67 8.95
N VAL A 298 -10.45 -25.51 8.47
CA VAL A 298 -11.32 -24.53 7.80
C VAL A 298 -10.80 -24.30 6.38
N THR A 299 -11.64 -24.42 5.36
CA THR A 299 -11.24 -24.26 3.94
C THR A 299 -12.30 -23.54 3.11
N ASP A 300 -11.89 -22.93 1.98
CA ASP A 300 -12.80 -22.40 0.96
C ASP A 300 -13.37 -23.48 0.03
N ASP A 301 -12.87 -24.72 0.09
CA ASP A 301 -13.35 -25.86 -0.69
C ASP A 301 -13.41 -27.17 0.14
N PRO A 302 -14.42 -27.35 1.01
CA PRO A 302 -14.55 -28.57 1.82
C PRO A 302 -14.76 -29.84 0.99
N ASN A 303 -15.32 -29.71 -0.21
CA ASN A 303 -15.59 -30.86 -1.10
C ASN A 303 -14.30 -31.56 -1.51
N ARG A 304 -13.18 -30.84 -1.53
CA ARG A 304 -11.83 -31.39 -1.79
C ARG A 304 -11.45 -32.54 -0.85
N TYR A 305 -12.04 -32.58 0.35
CA TYR A 305 -11.75 -33.58 1.37
C TYR A 305 -12.89 -34.58 1.59
N GLN A 306 -13.94 -34.55 0.76
CA GLN A 306 -15.01 -35.55 0.82
C GLN A 306 -14.50 -36.88 0.25
N GLY A 307 -14.59 -37.95 1.05
CA GLY A 307 -14.30 -39.32 0.60
C GLY A 307 -12.89 -39.85 0.93
N GLU A 308 -11.99 -39.05 1.50
CA GLU A 308 -10.66 -39.50 1.92
C GLU A 308 -10.47 -39.35 3.43
N ASN A 309 -10.51 -40.46 4.19
CA ASN A 309 -10.28 -40.47 5.63
C ASN A 309 -8.77 -40.36 5.94
N ARG A 310 -8.17 -39.22 5.59
CA ARG A 310 -6.73 -38.95 5.76
C ARG A 310 -6.41 -38.11 7.00
N PHE A 311 -7.39 -37.44 7.60
CA PHE A 311 -7.18 -36.62 8.80
C PHE A 311 -6.98 -37.46 10.06
N ALA A 312 -6.45 -36.84 11.11
CA ALA A 312 -6.46 -37.44 12.44
C ALA A 312 -7.90 -37.69 12.92
N SER A 313 -8.07 -38.68 13.82
CA SER A 313 -9.38 -38.99 14.40
C SER A 313 -9.96 -37.79 15.15
N GLY A 314 -11.24 -37.50 14.92
CA GLY A 314 -11.98 -36.40 15.55
C GLY A 314 -11.87 -35.04 14.81
N VAL A 315 -11.10 -34.94 13.73
CA VAL A 315 -10.98 -33.70 12.96
C VAL A 315 -12.23 -33.44 12.15
N THR A 316 -12.83 -32.26 12.34
CA THR A 316 -13.96 -31.78 11.54
C THR A 316 -13.51 -30.72 10.53
N VAL A 317 -14.00 -30.82 9.29
CA VAL A 317 -13.76 -29.83 8.22
C VAL A 317 -14.95 -28.89 8.14
N TYR A 318 -14.68 -27.59 8.20
CA TYR A 318 -15.67 -26.52 8.16
C TYR A 318 -15.50 -25.65 6.92
N GLU A 319 -16.61 -25.08 6.44
CA GLU A 319 -16.55 -24.02 5.44
C GLU A 319 -15.99 -22.73 6.02
N ARG A 320 -15.24 -21.97 5.21
CA ARG A 320 -14.71 -20.65 5.58
C ARG A 320 -15.72 -19.71 6.26
N LYS A 321 -16.99 -19.73 5.85
CA LYS A 321 -18.05 -18.88 6.44
C LYS A 321 -18.33 -19.18 7.92
N GLN A 322 -17.93 -20.35 8.41
CA GLN A 322 -18.11 -20.79 9.79
C GLN A 322 -16.91 -20.45 10.69
N LEU A 323 -15.89 -19.75 10.16
CA LEU A 323 -14.64 -19.47 10.87
C LEU A 323 -14.86 -18.80 12.23
N ASP A 324 -15.70 -17.77 12.32
CA ASP A 324 -15.95 -17.06 13.59
C ASP A 324 -16.57 -17.99 14.65
N GLN A 325 -17.61 -18.74 14.27
CA GLN A 325 -18.27 -19.73 15.13
C GLN A 325 -17.26 -20.78 15.65
N VAL A 326 -16.41 -21.30 14.76
CA VAL A 326 -15.38 -22.29 15.12
C VAL A 326 -14.37 -21.69 16.08
N GLN A 327 -13.87 -20.48 15.80
CA GLN A 327 -12.89 -19.81 16.68
C GLN A 327 -13.47 -19.54 18.07
N ARG A 328 -14.72 -19.07 18.18
CA ARG A 328 -15.39 -18.86 19.48
C ARG A 328 -15.45 -20.15 20.28
N ARG A 329 -15.84 -21.26 19.65
CA ARG A 329 -15.87 -22.57 20.31
C ARG A 329 -14.49 -23.02 20.79
N LEU A 330 -13.45 -22.86 19.96
CA LEU A 330 -12.08 -23.26 20.32
C LEU A 330 -11.48 -22.45 21.47
N ARG A 331 -11.85 -21.18 21.60
CA ARG A 331 -11.38 -20.29 22.67
C ARG A 331 -11.82 -20.74 24.07
N GLU A 332 -12.99 -21.38 24.17
CA GLU A 332 -13.55 -21.85 25.44
C GLU A 332 -13.00 -23.21 25.90
N ILE A 333 -12.09 -23.82 25.12
CA ILE A 333 -11.48 -25.12 25.44
C ILE A 333 -10.17 -24.90 26.18
N SER A 334 -10.04 -25.49 27.37
CA SER A 334 -8.80 -25.46 28.14
C SER A 334 -7.67 -26.24 27.46
N GLY A 335 -6.45 -25.74 27.59
CA GLY A 335 -5.25 -26.27 26.95
C GLY A 335 -5.06 -25.79 25.51
N VAL A 336 -4.28 -26.54 24.75
CA VAL A 336 -3.90 -26.17 23.38
C VAL A 336 -4.90 -26.73 22.38
N THR A 337 -5.45 -25.87 21.53
CA THR A 337 -6.25 -26.27 20.36
C THR A 337 -5.59 -25.81 19.05
N VAL A 338 -5.95 -26.45 17.94
CA VAL A 338 -5.38 -26.14 16.62
C VAL A 338 -6.47 -25.96 15.58
N LEU A 339 -6.38 -24.84 14.85
CA LEU A 339 -7.19 -24.55 13.68
C LEU A 339 -6.25 -24.51 12.47
N VAL A 340 -6.40 -25.44 11.53
CA VAL A 340 -5.71 -25.38 10.25
C VAL A 340 -6.59 -24.64 9.24
N TYR A 341 -6.18 -23.44 8.84
CA TYR A 341 -6.86 -22.66 7.81
C TYR A 341 -6.20 -22.93 6.46
N GLU A 342 -6.87 -23.70 5.60
CA GLU A 342 -6.36 -24.08 4.27
C GLU A 342 -6.94 -23.18 3.20
N GLN A 343 -6.08 -22.41 2.54
CA GLN A 343 -6.44 -21.68 1.33
C GLN A 343 -5.18 -21.20 0.59
N THR A 344 -5.01 -21.58 -0.68
CA THR A 344 -3.81 -21.25 -1.46
C THR A 344 -3.54 -19.73 -1.52
N CYS A 345 -2.27 -19.35 -1.42
CA CYS A 345 -1.80 -17.96 -1.54
C CYS A 345 -2.36 -17.28 -2.81
N ALA A 346 -2.91 -16.06 -2.67
CA ALA A 346 -3.53 -15.33 -3.78
C ALA A 346 -2.54 -14.98 -4.92
N ALA A 347 -1.30 -14.65 -4.57
CA ALA A 347 -0.25 -14.37 -5.56
C ALA A 347 0.07 -15.63 -6.38
N GLU A 348 0.16 -16.77 -5.70
CA GLU A 348 0.46 -18.05 -6.35
C GLU A 348 -0.74 -18.58 -7.16
N LYS A 349 -1.98 -18.41 -6.65
CA LYS A 349 -3.21 -18.63 -7.44
C LYS A 349 -3.15 -17.86 -8.77
N ARG A 350 -2.77 -16.58 -8.76
CA ARG A 350 -2.62 -15.76 -9.98
C ARG A 350 -1.54 -16.32 -10.92
N ARG A 351 -0.37 -16.69 -10.39
CA ARG A 351 0.75 -17.24 -11.18
C ARG A 351 0.39 -18.56 -11.85
N ARG A 352 -0.20 -19.49 -11.09
CA ARG A 352 -0.62 -20.80 -11.60
C ARG A 352 -1.75 -20.68 -12.62
N ARG A 353 -2.71 -19.77 -12.44
CA ARG A 353 -3.77 -19.48 -13.43
C ARG A 353 -3.20 -18.98 -14.76
N LYS A 354 -2.24 -18.04 -14.74
CA LYS A 354 -1.53 -17.59 -15.95
C LYS A 354 -0.83 -18.74 -16.70
N ARG A 355 -0.35 -19.75 -15.98
CA ARG A 355 0.30 -20.95 -16.53
C ARG A 355 -0.66 -22.10 -16.84
N GLY A 356 -1.98 -21.92 -16.66
CA GLY A 356 -2.97 -22.99 -16.84
C GLY A 356 -2.91 -24.13 -15.82
N ARG A 357 -2.24 -23.95 -14.68
CA ARG A 357 -2.03 -24.98 -13.63
C ARG A 357 -2.95 -24.83 -12.42
N PHE A 358 -3.95 -23.95 -12.48
CA PHE A 358 -4.90 -23.75 -11.38
C PHE A 358 -6.27 -23.32 -11.93
N PRO A 359 -7.39 -23.75 -11.33
CA PRO A 359 -8.72 -23.39 -11.79
C PRO A 359 -8.92 -21.87 -11.85
N ASP A 360 -9.41 -21.39 -12.99
CA ASP A 360 -9.81 -20.00 -13.15
C ASP A 360 -11.34 -19.88 -13.16
N PRO A 361 -11.97 -19.47 -12.04
CA PRO A 361 -13.43 -19.44 -11.98
C PRO A 361 -13.97 -18.41 -12.99
N PRO A 362 -14.97 -18.76 -13.82
CA PRO A 362 -15.55 -17.87 -14.82
C PRO A 362 -16.54 -16.90 -14.16
N ARG A 363 -16.10 -16.21 -13.11
CA ARG A 363 -16.89 -15.26 -12.32
C ARG A 363 -16.07 -14.01 -12.05
N ARG A 364 -16.64 -12.85 -12.36
CA ARG A 364 -16.12 -11.52 -12.05
C ARG A 364 -17.15 -10.73 -11.24
N ILE A 365 -16.67 -9.81 -10.42
CA ILE A 365 -17.53 -8.92 -9.62
C ILE A 365 -17.52 -7.55 -10.27
N PHE A 366 -18.73 -7.05 -10.52
CA PHE A 366 -19.03 -5.70 -10.95
C PHE A 366 -19.78 -4.98 -9.83
N ILE A 367 -19.54 -3.68 -9.68
CA ILE A 367 -20.27 -2.81 -8.76
C ILE A 367 -21.04 -1.81 -9.61
N ASN A 368 -22.37 -1.82 -9.53
CA ASN A 368 -23.18 -0.77 -10.14
C ASN A 368 -22.99 0.53 -9.33
N GLU A 369 -22.24 1.50 -9.86
CA GLU A 369 -21.92 2.72 -9.13
C GLU A 369 -23.14 3.62 -8.86
N GLU A 370 -24.21 3.49 -9.66
CA GLU A 370 -25.46 4.21 -9.40
C GLU A 370 -26.13 3.70 -8.13
N VAL A 371 -26.04 2.40 -7.87
CA VAL A 371 -26.56 1.77 -6.64
C VAL A 371 -25.56 1.93 -5.50
N CYS A 372 -24.26 1.94 -5.73
CA CYS A 372 -23.28 2.10 -4.66
C CYS A 372 -23.47 3.39 -3.85
N GLU A 373 -23.48 3.31 -2.52
CA GLU A 373 -23.50 4.48 -1.63
C GLU A 373 -22.09 4.96 -1.24
N GLY A 374 -21.03 4.23 -1.61
CA GLY A 374 -19.67 4.61 -1.24
C GLY A 374 -19.29 4.33 0.22
N CYS A 375 -20.15 3.66 1.00
CA CYS A 375 -20.03 3.46 2.45
C CYS A 375 -18.80 2.70 2.98
N GLY A 376 -18.00 2.07 2.12
CA GLY A 376 -16.79 1.36 2.53
C GLY A 376 -16.98 -0.02 3.17
N ASP A 377 -18.19 -0.48 3.46
CA ASP A 377 -18.43 -1.79 4.12
C ASP A 377 -17.83 -2.98 3.33
N CYS A 378 -17.85 -2.93 1.99
CA CYS A 378 -17.14 -3.92 1.17
C CYS A 378 -15.62 -3.94 1.37
N GLY A 379 -15.01 -2.81 1.73
CA GLY A 379 -13.62 -2.67 2.15
C GLY A 379 -13.42 -3.32 3.51
N VAL A 380 -14.25 -3.00 4.50
CA VAL A 380 -14.21 -3.58 5.86
C VAL A 380 -14.34 -5.11 5.82
N LYS A 381 -15.33 -5.65 5.10
CA LYS A 381 -15.58 -7.11 5.05
C LYS A 381 -14.51 -7.89 4.27
N SER A 382 -13.81 -7.28 3.32
CA SER A 382 -12.89 -8.00 2.42
C SER A 382 -11.42 -7.64 2.58
N ASN A 383 -11.13 -6.49 3.19
CA ASN A 383 -9.82 -5.88 3.31
C ASN A 383 -9.04 -5.91 1.97
N CYS A 384 -9.75 -5.65 0.87
CA CYS A 384 -9.25 -5.92 -0.48
C CYS A 384 -8.85 -4.64 -1.21
N VAL A 385 -7.55 -4.54 -1.52
CA VAL A 385 -6.95 -3.43 -2.29
C VAL A 385 -7.37 -3.38 -3.77
N ALA A 386 -8.17 -4.33 -4.25
CA ALA A 386 -8.77 -4.26 -5.59
C ALA A 386 -10.14 -3.57 -5.60
N VAL A 387 -10.67 -3.15 -4.43
CA VAL A 387 -11.85 -2.28 -4.34
C VAL A 387 -11.34 -0.84 -4.24
N LEU A 388 -11.49 -0.08 -5.32
CA LEU A 388 -10.96 1.27 -5.48
C LEU A 388 -12.08 2.33 -5.36
N PRO A 389 -11.74 3.59 -5.01
CA PRO A 389 -12.69 4.69 -5.12
C PRO A 389 -13.03 4.95 -6.60
N LEU A 390 -14.24 5.44 -6.83
CA LEU A 390 -14.68 5.97 -8.11
C LEU A 390 -15.37 7.31 -7.84
N GLU A 391 -14.76 8.42 -8.25
CA GLU A 391 -15.38 9.73 -8.11
C GLU A 391 -16.49 9.91 -9.15
N THR A 392 -17.67 10.34 -8.70
CA THR A 392 -18.84 10.57 -9.58
C THR A 392 -19.53 11.87 -9.20
N GLU A 393 -20.41 12.38 -10.07
CA GLU A 393 -21.24 13.56 -9.77
C GLU A 393 -22.18 13.37 -8.56
N LEU A 394 -22.46 12.12 -8.18
CA LEU A 394 -23.30 11.75 -7.03
C LEU A 394 -22.47 11.39 -5.79
N GLY A 395 -21.22 11.87 -5.74
CA GLY A 395 -20.26 11.60 -4.68
C GLY A 395 -19.41 10.36 -4.96
N ARG A 396 -18.52 10.04 -4.01
CA ARG A 396 -17.58 8.92 -4.10
C ARG A 396 -18.31 7.57 -4.10
N LYS A 397 -17.92 6.69 -5.01
CA LYS A 397 -18.42 5.31 -5.20
C LYS A 397 -17.28 4.31 -5.13
N ARG A 398 -17.56 3.04 -5.46
CA ARG A 398 -16.60 1.94 -5.45
C ARG A 398 -16.59 1.25 -6.79
N VAL A 399 -15.40 0.85 -7.24
CA VAL A 399 -15.19 0.04 -8.44
C VAL A 399 -14.25 -1.11 -8.11
N VAL A 400 -14.38 -2.23 -8.82
CA VAL A 400 -13.43 -3.35 -8.71
C VAL A 400 -12.44 -3.27 -9.85
N ASP A 401 -11.15 -3.17 -9.52
CA ASP A 401 -10.07 -3.35 -10.49
C ASP A 401 -10.05 -4.81 -10.97
N GLN A 402 -10.44 -5.01 -12.23
CA GLN A 402 -10.53 -6.33 -12.84
C GLN A 402 -9.15 -6.96 -13.11
N SER A 403 -8.11 -6.14 -13.24
CA SER A 403 -6.72 -6.56 -13.50
C SER A 403 -6.03 -7.02 -12.21
N ALA A 404 -6.34 -6.38 -11.08
CA ALA A 404 -5.82 -6.74 -9.76
C ALA A 404 -6.62 -7.86 -9.05
N CYS A 405 -7.91 -8.02 -9.36
CA CYS A 405 -8.80 -8.94 -8.65
C CYS A 405 -8.41 -10.43 -8.82
N ASN A 406 -8.11 -11.11 -7.70
CA ASN A 406 -7.78 -12.54 -7.64
C ASN A 406 -8.99 -13.48 -7.42
N LYS A 407 -10.22 -12.96 -7.56
CA LYS A 407 -11.47 -13.77 -7.57
C LYS A 407 -11.77 -14.51 -6.25
N ASP A 408 -11.54 -13.86 -5.10
CA ASP A 408 -11.90 -14.37 -3.77
C ASP A 408 -13.37 -14.05 -3.37
N PHE A 409 -13.95 -13.03 -4.00
CA PHE A 409 -15.36 -12.62 -3.90
C PHE A 409 -15.85 -12.14 -2.52
N SER A 410 -15.01 -12.09 -1.48
CA SER A 410 -15.40 -11.64 -0.14
C SER A 410 -15.91 -10.19 -0.08
N CYS A 411 -15.55 -9.33 -1.05
CA CYS A 411 -16.13 -7.99 -1.17
C CYS A 411 -17.65 -7.99 -1.36
N ALA A 412 -18.20 -9.05 -1.97
CA ALA A 412 -19.64 -9.21 -2.16
C ALA A 412 -20.39 -9.51 -0.85
N ASN A 413 -19.68 -9.85 0.24
CA ASN A 413 -20.26 -10.04 1.57
C ASN A 413 -20.70 -8.72 2.21
N GLY A 414 -20.23 -7.57 1.70
CA GLY A 414 -20.72 -6.28 2.16
C GLY A 414 -22.23 -6.12 1.94
N LEU A 415 -22.89 -5.45 2.89
CA LEU A 415 -24.31 -5.11 2.91
C LEU A 415 -24.61 -4.02 1.89
N CYS A 416 -24.53 -4.39 0.62
CA CYS A 416 -24.74 -3.49 -0.50
C CYS A 416 -25.38 -4.22 -1.69
N PRO A 417 -26.53 -3.78 -2.22
CA PRO A 417 -27.18 -4.38 -3.38
C PRO A 417 -26.52 -4.02 -4.72
N SER A 418 -25.41 -3.26 -4.72
CA SER A 418 -24.71 -2.87 -5.97
C SER A 418 -23.92 -4.00 -6.63
N PHE A 419 -23.65 -5.09 -5.90
CA PHE A 419 -22.78 -6.17 -6.34
C PHE A 419 -23.47 -7.09 -7.36
N VAL A 420 -22.86 -7.20 -8.54
CA VAL A 420 -23.29 -8.06 -9.64
C VAL A 420 -22.16 -9.02 -9.99
N SER A 421 -22.43 -10.32 -10.01
CA SER A 421 -21.53 -11.33 -10.55
C SER A 421 -21.78 -11.53 -12.04
N VAL A 422 -20.75 -11.25 -12.84
CA VAL A 422 -20.68 -11.53 -14.27
C VAL A 422 -20.11 -12.94 -14.44
N MET A 423 -20.93 -13.86 -14.91
CA MET A 423 -20.58 -15.27 -15.11
C MET A 423 -20.24 -15.52 -16.58
N GLY A 424 -19.06 -16.04 -16.89
CA GLY A 424 -18.59 -16.35 -18.25
C GLY A 424 -17.96 -15.18 -19.01
N GLY A 425 -18.26 -13.94 -18.63
CA GLY A 425 -17.74 -12.73 -19.29
C GLY A 425 -16.25 -12.50 -19.04
N LYS A 426 -15.55 -11.98 -20.05
CA LYS A 426 -14.14 -11.56 -19.96
C LYS A 426 -14.05 -10.04 -19.94
N PRO A 427 -13.14 -9.43 -19.16
CA PRO A 427 -12.88 -8.00 -19.27
C PRO A 427 -12.47 -7.67 -20.71
N ARG A 428 -13.13 -6.67 -21.30
CA ARG A 428 -12.78 -6.17 -22.63
C ARG A 428 -11.39 -5.54 -22.54
N LYS A 429 -10.49 -5.96 -23.43
CA LYS A 429 -9.18 -5.30 -23.57
C LYS A 429 -9.33 -4.11 -24.51
N ALA A 430 -8.70 -2.98 -24.18
CA ALA A 430 -8.49 -1.94 -25.17
C ALA A 430 -7.74 -2.55 -26.36
N LYS A 431 -8.22 -2.33 -27.59
CA LYS A 431 -7.44 -2.74 -28.76
C LYS A 431 -6.17 -1.89 -28.74
N PRO A 432 -4.97 -2.48 -28.75
CA PRO A 432 -3.74 -1.72 -28.87
C PRO A 432 -3.87 -0.83 -30.11
N ILE A 433 -3.57 0.46 -29.97
CA ILE A 433 -3.61 1.35 -31.12
C ILE A 433 -2.46 0.91 -32.03
N SER A 434 -2.81 0.37 -33.21
CA SER A 434 -1.82 -0.15 -34.15
C SER A 434 -0.97 1.01 -34.69
N MET A 435 0.32 0.99 -34.37
CA MET A 435 1.32 1.96 -34.81
C MET A 435 1.36 2.13 -36.34
N GLY A 436 1.05 1.07 -37.11
CA GLY A 436 1.08 1.11 -38.58
C GLY A 436 0.03 2.02 -39.23
N THR A 437 -0.90 2.58 -38.44
CA THR A 437 -1.95 3.49 -38.90
C THR A 437 -1.72 4.94 -38.48
N LEU A 438 -0.66 5.21 -37.71
CA LEU A 438 -0.35 6.54 -37.16
C LEU A 438 0.94 7.05 -37.80
N SER A 439 0.87 8.22 -38.44
CA SER A 439 2.07 8.92 -38.91
C SER A 439 2.73 9.58 -37.72
N PHE A 440 3.94 9.15 -37.40
CA PHE A 440 4.79 9.82 -36.43
C PHE A 440 6.03 10.35 -37.12
N ASP A 441 6.53 11.48 -36.65
CA ASP A 441 7.87 11.93 -37.01
C ASP A 441 8.93 10.96 -36.44
N GLU A 442 10.11 10.98 -37.05
CA GLU A 442 11.25 10.20 -36.60
C GLU A 442 11.64 10.64 -35.19
N LEU A 443 11.76 9.67 -34.28
CA LEU A 443 12.05 9.94 -32.87
C LEU A 443 13.55 10.19 -32.72
N PRO A 444 14.00 11.38 -32.28
CA PRO A 444 15.42 11.65 -32.12
C PRO A 444 16.03 10.79 -31.01
N GLU A 445 17.27 10.35 -31.17
CA GLU A 445 18.02 9.74 -30.06
C GLU A 445 18.49 10.83 -29.07
N PRO A 446 18.33 10.61 -27.75
CA PRO A 446 18.76 11.57 -26.74
C PRO A 446 20.29 11.58 -26.56
N GLU A 447 20.83 12.68 -26.05
CA GLU A 447 22.20 12.70 -25.56
C GLU A 447 22.29 11.91 -24.24
N LEU A 448 23.18 10.92 -24.17
CA LEU A 448 23.34 10.07 -22.99
C LEU A 448 24.16 10.80 -21.91
N PRO A 449 23.81 10.67 -20.62
CA PRO A 449 24.62 11.20 -19.52
C PRO A 449 26.06 10.68 -19.57
N GLN A 450 27.01 11.60 -19.46
CA GLN A 450 28.41 11.26 -19.24
C GLN A 450 28.71 11.18 -17.73
N PHE A 451 29.49 10.19 -17.33
CA PHE A 451 29.90 10.00 -15.93
C PHE A 451 31.31 9.41 -15.87
N GLU A 452 32.10 9.82 -14.87
CA GLU A 452 33.50 9.39 -14.74
C GLU A 452 33.68 8.17 -13.84
N LYS A 453 32.87 8.03 -12.79
CA LYS A 453 32.96 6.93 -11.82
C LYS A 453 31.67 6.11 -11.78
N ASN A 454 30.69 6.61 -11.03
CA ASN A 454 29.44 5.92 -10.78
C ASN A 454 28.26 6.80 -11.24
N TYR A 455 27.26 6.16 -11.83
CA TYR A 455 25.95 6.74 -12.09
C TYR A 455 24.90 6.01 -11.27
N ASN A 456 24.19 6.74 -10.40
CA ASN A 456 23.30 6.21 -9.39
C ASN A 456 21.84 6.44 -9.77
N ILE A 457 21.14 5.34 -10.06
CA ILE A 457 19.72 5.32 -10.40
C ILE A 457 18.96 4.68 -9.23
N VAL A 458 17.94 5.36 -8.72
CA VAL A 458 17.02 4.81 -7.73
C VAL A 458 15.66 4.61 -8.39
N ILE A 459 15.11 3.41 -8.31
CA ILE A 459 13.77 3.13 -8.80
C ILE A 459 12.88 2.92 -7.58
N THR A 460 11.84 3.73 -7.46
CA THR A 460 10.93 3.66 -6.32
C THR A 460 9.55 3.21 -6.78
N GLY A 461 8.84 2.50 -5.92
CA GLY A 461 7.46 2.14 -6.22
C GLY A 461 6.90 1.13 -5.24
N VAL A 462 5.81 0.48 -5.64
CA VAL A 462 5.12 -0.47 -4.78
C VAL A 462 5.49 -1.91 -5.10
N GLY A 463 5.62 -2.73 -4.06
CA GLY A 463 5.86 -4.16 -4.19
C GLY A 463 4.93 -4.85 -5.19
N GLY A 464 5.52 -5.61 -6.10
CA GLY A 464 4.78 -6.40 -7.08
C GLY A 464 4.25 -5.64 -8.29
N THR A 465 4.64 -4.37 -8.49
CA THR A 465 4.29 -3.59 -9.71
C THR A 465 5.36 -3.63 -10.80
N GLY A 466 6.55 -4.21 -10.55
CA GLY A 466 7.62 -4.35 -11.53
C GLY A 466 8.82 -3.42 -11.32
N VAL A 467 8.94 -2.78 -10.16
CA VAL A 467 10.10 -1.94 -9.76
C VAL A 467 11.43 -2.69 -9.92
N ILE A 468 11.54 -3.88 -9.33
CA ILE A 468 12.72 -4.76 -9.41
C ILE A 468 13.03 -5.15 -10.86
N THR A 469 11.99 -5.30 -11.70
CA THR A 469 12.16 -5.66 -13.11
C THR A 469 12.88 -4.55 -13.87
N ILE A 470 12.61 -3.27 -13.59
CA ILE A 470 13.37 -2.17 -14.20
C ILE A 470 14.85 -2.26 -13.80
N GLY A 471 15.15 -2.45 -12.52
CA GLY A 471 16.52 -2.59 -12.04
C GLY A 471 17.26 -3.73 -12.74
N ALA A 472 16.62 -4.89 -12.86
CA ALA A 472 17.17 -6.05 -13.56
C ALA A 472 17.39 -5.81 -15.07
N LEU A 473 16.45 -5.11 -15.75
CA LEU A 473 16.59 -4.76 -17.16
C LEU A 473 17.78 -3.82 -17.40
N LEU A 474 17.93 -2.79 -16.57
CA LEU A 474 19.05 -1.85 -16.66
C LEU A 474 20.39 -2.51 -16.29
N GLY A 475 20.40 -3.42 -15.30
CA GLY A 475 21.58 -4.22 -15.00
C GLY A 475 22.01 -5.11 -16.16
N MET A 476 21.06 -5.78 -16.82
CA MET A 476 21.33 -6.59 -18.01
C MET A 476 21.80 -5.72 -19.18
N ALA A 477 21.18 -4.56 -19.41
CA ALA A 477 21.63 -3.61 -20.44
C ALA A 477 23.06 -3.11 -20.16
N SER A 478 23.39 -2.79 -18.90
CA SER A 478 24.75 -2.44 -18.49
C SER A 478 25.75 -3.56 -18.78
N HIS A 479 25.35 -4.82 -18.51
CA HIS A 479 26.16 -5.99 -18.79
C HIS A 479 26.41 -6.19 -20.30
N ILE A 480 25.39 -5.98 -21.13
CA ILE A 480 25.49 -6.04 -22.61
C ILE A 480 26.53 -5.02 -23.11
N GLU A 481 26.55 -3.83 -22.51
CA GLU A 481 27.53 -2.76 -22.81
C GLU A 481 28.90 -2.96 -22.16
N LYS A 482 29.11 -4.06 -21.42
CA LYS A 482 30.35 -4.37 -20.67
C LYS A 482 30.69 -3.34 -19.58
N LYS A 483 29.68 -2.65 -19.06
CA LYS A 483 29.79 -1.76 -17.88
C LYS A 483 29.66 -2.56 -16.58
N GLY A 484 30.21 -2.02 -15.50
CA GLY A 484 29.96 -2.53 -14.15
C GLY A 484 28.54 -2.23 -13.70
N CYS A 485 27.90 -3.15 -12.98
CA CYS A 485 26.60 -2.89 -12.35
C CYS A 485 26.48 -3.47 -10.94
N GLY A 486 25.73 -2.79 -10.08
CA GLY A 486 25.39 -3.23 -8.73
C GLY A 486 23.95 -2.91 -8.42
N ILE A 487 23.18 -3.91 -7.97
CA ILE A 487 21.76 -3.76 -7.66
C ILE A 487 21.50 -4.14 -6.20
N LEU A 488 20.74 -3.32 -5.49
CA LEU A 488 20.23 -3.62 -4.15
C LEU A 488 18.74 -3.31 -4.06
N ASP A 489 17.93 -4.36 -3.90
CA ASP A 489 16.49 -4.26 -3.73
C ASP A 489 16.10 -4.20 -2.23
N MET A 490 15.64 -3.04 -1.78
CA MET A 490 15.09 -2.84 -0.44
C MET A 490 13.58 -3.12 -0.44
N ILE A 491 13.24 -4.41 -0.33
CA ILE A 491 11.85 -4.89 -0.38
C ILE A 491 11.24 -5.17 1.01
N GLY A 492 12.01 -5.56 2.02
CA GLY A 492 11.49 -5.92 3.35
C GLY A 492 10.22 -6.81 3.30
N LEU A 493 9.19 -6.43 4.09
CA LEU A 493 7.84 -7.02 4.02
C LEU A 493 7.00 -6.50 2.84
N ALA A 494 7.48 -5.48 2.14
CA ALA A 494 6.81 -4.79 1.05
C ALA A 494 6.84 -5.56 -0.28
N GLN A 495 6.80 -6.90 -0.26
CA GLN A 495 6.65 -7.66 -1.50
C GLN A 495 5.35 -7.33 -2.25
N LYS A 496 4.31 -6.89 -1.53
CA LYS A 496 3.13 -6.23 -2.11
C LYS A 496 2.60 -5.11 -1.23
N GLY A 497 2.09 -4.06 -1.88
CA GLY A 497 1.37 -2.96 -1.23
C GLY A 497 2.25 -1.93 -0.53
N GLY A 498 3.43 -2.32 -0.05
CA GLY A 498 4.38 -1.43 0.61
C GLY A 498 5.41 -0.79 -0.32
N ALA A 499 6.17 0.16 0.22
CA ALA A 499 7.28 0.83 -0.44
C ALA A 499 8.45 -0.11 -0.77
N VAL A 500 8.95 -0.02 -2.01
CA VAL A 500 10.15 -0.69 -2.51
C VAL A 500 11.08 0.36 -3.13
N LEU A 501 12.36 0.28 -2.77
CA LEU A 501 13.44 1.05 -3.39
C LEU A 501 14.44 0.06 -4.01
N SER A 502 14.73 0.22 -5.29
CA SER A 502 15.79 -0.52 -5.99
C SER A 502 16.92 0.45 -6.29
N HIS A 503 18.06 0.25 -5.64
CA HIS A 503 19.28 1.02 -5.88
C HIS A 503 20.06 0.33 -7.01
N LEU A 504 20.36 1.08 -8.07
CA LEU A 504 21.18 0.64 -9.19
C LEU A 504 22.36 1.59 -9.34
N ARG A 505 23.56 1.02 -9.27
CA ARG A 505 24.80 1.72 -9.59
C ARG A 505 25.37 1.17 -10.88
N ILE A 506 25.71 2.06 -11.81
CA ILE A 506 26.41 1.75 -13.06
C ILE A 506 27.80 2.38 -12.97
N ALA A 507 28.83 1.63 -13.35
CA ALA A 507 30.21 2.09 -13.40
C ALA A 507 30.85 1.70 -14.73
N MET A 508 31.98 2.31 -15.08
CA MET A 508 32.71 1.90 -16.29
C MET A 508 33.33 0.51 -16.13
N ASP A 509 33.79 0.17 -14.91
CA ASP A 509 34.28 -1.17 -14.55
C ASP A 509 33.56 -1.70 -13.30
N GLN A 510 33.37 -3.03 -13.22
CA GLN A 510 32.75 -3.69 -12.07
C GLN A 510 33.51 -3.48 -10.76
N GLN A 511 34.83 -3.33 -10.81
CA GLN A 511 35.69 -3.18 -9.63
C GLN A 511 35.50 -1.84 -8.92
N GLU A 512 34.93 -0.83 -9.61
CA GLU A 512 34.63 0.49 -9.04
C GLU A 512 33.38 0.48 -8.15
N ILE A 513 32.58 -0.59 -8.21
CA ILE A 513 31.38 -0.74 -7.40
C ILE A 513 31.71 -1.49 -6.11
N HIS A 514 32.07 -0.74 -5.06
CA HIS A 514 32.30 -1.31 -3.74
C HIS A 514 31.01 -1.66 -2.98
N SER A 515 29.94 -0.92 -3.23
CA SER A 515 28.62 -1.15 -2.63
C SER A 515 27.52 -0.77 -3.63
N PRO A 516 26.47 -1.59 -3.78
CA PRO A 516 25.30 -1.25 -4.58
C PRO A 516 24.36 -0.26 -3.87
N ARG A 517 24.54 -0.05 -2.55
CA ARG A 517 23.74 0.93 -1.79
C ARG A 517 24.13 2.34 -2.22
N ILE A 518 23.13 3.21 -2.35
CA ILE A 518 23.33 4.64 -2.59
C ILE A 518 23.13 5.36 -1.25
N ALA A 519 24.08 6.22 -0.87
CA ALA A 519 24.04 7.01 0.35
C ALA A 519 23.06 8.19 0.22
N GLY A 520 22.71 8.83 1.34
CA GLY A 520 21.86 10.02 1.32
C GLY A 520 22.49 11.14 0.48
N GLY A 521 21.68 11.78 -0.37
CA GLY A 521 22.14 12.78 -1.35
C GLY A 521 23.01 12.23 -2.48
N GLY A 522 22.98 10.92 -2.73
CA GLY A 522 23.83 10.24 -3.72
C GLY A 522 23.15 9.87 -5.04
N ALA A 523 21.85 10.13 -5.23
CA ALA A 523 21.15 9.76 -6.46
C ALA A 523 21.39 10.77 -7.58
N ASP A 524 21.68 10.28 -8.80
CA ASP A 524 21.69 11.11 -10.00
C ASP A 524 20.29 11.15 -10.62
N VAL A 525 19.58 10.02 -10.60
CA VAL A 525 18.24 9.88 -11.17
C VAL A 525 17.33 9.08 -10.25
N ILE A 526 16.09 9.53 -10.11
CA ILE A 526 15.02 8.78 -9.44
C ILE A 526 13.87 8.53 -10.42
N ILE A 527 13.61 7.24 -10.70
CA ILE A 527 12.45 6.78 -11.47
C ILE A 527 11.34 6.41 -10.49
N GLY A 528 10.44 7.36 -10.25
CA GLY A 528 9.34 7.25 -9.30
C GLY A 528 8.12 6.55 -9.86
N CYS A 529 8.03 5.23 -9.75
CA CYS A 529 6.87 4.47 -10.25
C CYS A 529 5.60 4.63 -9.39
N ASP A 530 5.72 5.22 -8.19
CA ASP A 530 4.61 5.56 -7.30
C ASP A 530 4.86 6.90 -6.58
N LEU A 531 3.85 7.77 -6.54
CA LEU A 531 3.97 9.10 -5.95
C LEU A 531 4.24 9.07 -4.44
N VAL A 532 3.55 8.20 -3.69
CA VAL A 532 3.67 8.13 -2.22
C VAL A 532 5.06 7.66 -1.83
N VAL A 533 5.59 6.64 -2.51
CA VAL A 533 6.95 6.14 -2.24
C VAL A 533 8.00 7.17 -2.66
N SER A 534 7.78 7.88 -3.78
CA SER A 534 8.71 8.91 -4.26
C SER A 534 8.77 10.13 -3.34
N GLY A 535 7.64 10.51 -2.73
CA GLY A 535 7.56 11.59 -1.75
C GLY A 535 7.80 11.16 -0.31
N GLY A 536 8.16 9.89 -0.07
CA GLY A 536 8.49 9.38 1.26
C GLY A 536 9.94 9.71 1.65
N ASN A 537 10.21 9.76 2.96
CA ASN A 537 11.47 10.25 3.51
C ASN A 537 12.67 9.45 3.01
N LYS A 538 12.55 8.12 2.95
CA LYS A 538 13.61 7.23 2.46
C LYS A 538 14.03 7.53 1.01
N THR A 539 13.13 8.08 0.20
CA THR A 539 13.45 8.47 -1.17
C THR A 539 14.02 9.88 -1.20
N LEU A 540 13.38 10.82 -0.49
CA LEU A 540 13.80 12.22 -0.48
C LEU A 540 15.18 12.42 0.18
N GLU A 541 15.56 11.57 1.14
CA GLU A 541 16.92 11.51 1.71
C GLU A 541 18.00 11.19 0.66
N LEU A 542 17.65 10.55 -0.47
CA LEU A 542 18.60 10.21 -1.54
C LEU A 542 18.79 11.36 -2.54
N VAL A 543 17.94 12.38 -2.50
CA VAL A 543 17.93 13.52 -3.42
C VAL A 543 19.04 14.50 -3.05
N ASN A 544 19.81 14.91 -4.07
CA ASN A 544 20.71 16.05 -4.02
C ASN A 544 20.05 17.23 -4.75
N ALA A 545 19.63 18.24 -3.99
CA ALA A 545 18.90 19.39 -4.50
C ALA A 545 19.66 20.09 -5.64
N GLY A 546 18.97 20.33 -6.76
CA GLY A 546 19.58 20.96 -7.95
C GLY A 546 20.49 20.04 -8.78
N HIS A 547 20.60 18.76 -8.43
CA HIS A 547 21.37 17.77 -9.20
C HIS A 547 20.50 16.58 -9.62
N THR A 548 19.85 15.93 -8.67
CA THR A 548 19.08 14.70 -8.93
C THR A 548 17.89 14.98 -9.83
N GLN A 549 17.80 14.28 -10.97
CA GLN A 549 16.64 14.32 -11.86
C GLN A 549 15.58 13.31 -11.41
N MET A 550 14.31 13.70 -11.40
CA MET A 550 13.20 12.84 -11.00
C MET A 550 12.12 12.79 -12.07
N ILE A 551 11.66 11.58 -12.38
CA ILE A 551 10.48 11.33 -13.20
C ILE A 551 9.49 10.51 -12.38
N VAL A 552 8.34 11.09 -12.06
CA VAL A 552 7.40 10.53 -11.08
C VAL A 552 6.03 10.28 -11.69
N ASN A 553 5.54 9.05 -11.53
CA ASN A 553 4.17 8.68 -11.84
C ASN A 553 3.21 9.37 -10.88
N SER A 554 2.44 10.32 -11.40
CA SER A 554 1.46 11.12 -10.64
C SER A 554 0.10 10.44 -10.48
N HIS A 555 -0.03 9.17 -10.84
CA HIS A 555 -1.25 8.41 -10.61
C HIS A 555 -1.56 8.26 -9.11
N GLU A 556 -2.80 8.55 -8.73
CA GLU A 556 -3.29 8.45 -7.34
C GLU A 556 -3.54 6.98 -6.96
N MET A 557 -2.46 6.26 -6.62
CA MET A 557 -2.59 4.89 -6.15
C MET A 557 -2.87 4.88 -4.65
N ILE A 558 -4.11 4.60 -4.28
CA ILE A 558 -4.58 4.56 -2.90
C ILE A 558 -3.86 3.48 -2.07
N THR A 559 -3.68 3.71 -0.76
CA THR A 559 -3.04 2.78 0.18
C THR A 559 -4.04 1.80 0.79
N GLY A 560 -3.54 0.80 1.54
CA GLY A 560 -4.39 -0.17 2.23
C GLY A 560 -5.35 0.45 3.25
N ASP A 561 -5.01 1.61 3.81
CA ASP A 561 -5.80 2.27 4.86
C ASP A 561 -7.19 2.68 4.39
N PHE A 562 -7.36 2.92 3.08
CA PHE A 562 -8.66 3.18 2.47
C PHE A 562 -9.68 2.05 2.64
N THR A 563 -9.22 0.82 2.88
CA THR A 563 -10.15 -0.30 3.17
C THR A 563 -10.90 -0.11 4.49
N ARG A 564 -10.38 0.74 5.39
CA ARG A 564 -10.97 1.11 6.68
C ARG A 564 -11.47 2.56 6.69
N ASN A 565 -10.83 3.45 5.94
CA ASN A 565 -11.27 4.84 5.78
C ASN A 565 -11.89 5.07 4.41
N ALA A 566 -13.23 5.08 4.36
CA ALA A 566 -14.00 5.26 3.14
C ALA A 566 -13.72 6.60 2.43
N ASP A 567 -13.39 7.64 3.20
CA ASP A 567 -13.26 9.03 2.75
C ASP A 567 -11.82 9.50 2.65
N MET A 568 -10.85 8.58 2.82
CA MET A 568 -9.43 8.90 2.72
C MET A 568 -9.15 9.78 1.50
N ALA A 569 -8.68 11.00 1.75
CA ALA A 569 -8.21 11.89 0.72
C ALA A 569 -6.77 11.51 0.36
N PHE A 570 -6.46 11.57 -0.93
CA PHE A 570 -5.10 11.34 -1.39
C PHE A 570 -4.38 12.71 -1.43
N PRO A 571 -3.27 12.92 -0.68
CA PRO A 571 -2.61 14.22 -0.56
C PRO A 571 -1.73 14.53 -1.78
N LEU A 572 -2.35 14.61 -2.97
CA LEU A 572 -1.66 14.76 -4.25
C LEU A 572 -0.77 16.01 -4.30
N LEU A 573 -1.31 17.17 -3.91
CA LEU A 573 -0.61 18.44 -4.00
C LEU A 573 0.54 18.53 -3.00
N GLU A 574 0.34 18.03 -1.78
CA GLU A 574 1.37 18.00 -0.74
C GLU A 574 2.54 17.10 -1.15
N LEU A 575 2.28 15.91 -1.67
CA LEU A 575 3.31 14.99 -2.15
C LEU A 575 4.11 15.59 -3.33
N LYS A 576 3.41 16.19 -4.30
CA LYS A 576 4.09 16.86 -5.42
C LYS A 576 4.95 18.03 -4.95
N LYS A 577 4.42 18.83 -4.03
CA LYS A 577 5.13 19.97 -3.44
C LYS A 577 6.39 19.51 -2.71
N ALA A 578 6.30 18.50 -1.84
CA ALA A 578 7.45 17.95 -1.13
C ALA A 578 8.56 17.46 -2.07
N ILE A 579 8.20 16.73 -3.13
CA ILE A 579 9.16 16.26 -4.15
C ILE A 579 9.80 17.45 -4.88
N SER A 580 9.00 18.41 -5.36
CA SER A 580 9.50 19.58 -6.09
C SER A 580 10.37 20.51 -5.24
N GLU A 581 10.04 20.70 -3.97
CA GLU A 581 10.83 21.52 -3.03
C GLU A 581 12.18 20.85 -2.71
N THR A 582 12.21 19.52 -2.64
CA THR A 582 13.44 18.77 -2.32
C THR A 582 14.40 18.71 -3.51
N ALA A 583 13.91 18.35 -4.71
CA ALA A 583 14.77 18.20 -5.89
C ALA A 583 15.06 19.53 -6.59
N GLY A 584 14.13 20.48 -6.53
CA GLY A 584 14.16 21.75 -7.25
C GLY A 584 13.19 21.77 -8.44
N PRO A 585 12.65 22.94 -8.83
CA PRO A 585 11.52 23.06 -9.75
C PRO A 585 11.81 22.58 -11.19
N ASN A 586 13.09 22.55 -11.61
CA ASN A 586 13.49 22.12 -12.95
C ASN A 586 14.07 20.70 -13.00
N HIS A 587 13.94 19.95 -11.90
CA HIS A 587 14.52 18.62 -11.74
C HIS A 587 13.45 17.53 -11.57
N VAL A 588 12.17 17.86 -11.75
CA VAL A 588 11.05 16.94 -11.51
C VAL A 588 10.02 17.01 -12.62
N ASP A 589 9.79 15.89 -13.28
CA ASP A 589 8.69 15.69 -14.21
C ASP A 589 7.61 14.80 -13.57
N PHE A 590 6.35 15.25 -13.64
CA PHE A 590 5.19 14.46 -13.21
C PHE A 590 4.36 14.01 -14.41
N ILE A 591 4.25 12.70 -14.61
CA ILE A 591 3.44 12.12 -15.69
C ILE A 591 2.45 11.10 -15.14
N ASN A 592 1.23 11.04 -15.66
CA ASN A 592 0.28 9.98 -15.29
C ASN A 592 0.50 8.77 -16.22
N SER A 593 1.65 8.10 -16.04
CA SER A 593 2.08 6.98 -16.90
C SER A 593 1.10 5.82 -16.84
N GLN A 594 0.42 5.60 -15.71
CA GLN A 594 -0.55 4.53 -15.57
C GLN A 594 -1.80 4.76 -16.43
N ARG A 595 -2.31 6.00 -16.48
CA ARG A 595 -3.46 6.36 -17.32
C ARG A 595 -3.10 6.20 -18.81
N LEU A 596 -1.93 6.67 -19.22
CA LEU A 596 -1.45 6.58 -20.61
C LEU A 596 -1.19 5.13 -21.03
N ALA A 597 -0.47 4.34 -20.22
CA ALA A 597 -0.19 2.94 -20.51
C ALA A 597 -1.49 2.11 -20.61
N THR A 598 -2.46 2.36 -19.72
CA THR A 598 -3.76 1.69 -19.77
C THR A 598 -4.52 2.03 -21.06
N ALA A 599 -4.50 3.29 -21.49
CA ALA A 599 -5.19 3.72 -22.70
C ALA A 599 -4.54 3.20 -23.99
N LEU A 600 -3.20 3.25 -24.08
CA LEU A 600 -2.44 2.91 -25.29
C LEU A 600 -2.21 1.40 -25.44
N ILE A 601 -1.95 0.71 -24.33
CA ILE A 601 -1.46 -0.69 -24.30
C ILE A 601 -2.52 -1.63 -23.70
N GLY A 602 -3.48 -1.11 -22.92
CA GLY A 602 -4.56 -1.88 -22.33
C GLY A 602 -4.23 -2.54 -20.99
N ASP A 603 -3.08 -2.24 -20.39
CA ASP A 603 -2.66 -2.80 -19.09
C ASP A 603 -1.87 -1.77 -18.27
N SER A 604 -2.26 -1.56 -17.02
CA SER A 604 -1.57 -0.66 -16.08
C SER A 604 -0.18 -1.17 -15.68
N ILE A 605 0.10 -2.46 -15.81
CA ILE A 605 1.42 -3.04 -15.50
C ILE A 605 2.52 -2.47 -16.42
N ALA A 606 2.17 -2.05 -17.64
CA ALA A 606 3.11 -1.44 -18.58
C ALA A 606 3.59 -0.03 -18.17
N SER A 607 2.96 0.57 -17.14
CA SER A 607 3.25 1.94 -16.66
C SER A 607 4.70 2.16 -16.28
N ASN A 608 5.33 1.18 -15.60
CA ASN A 608 6.69 1.32 -15.11
C ASN A 608 7.70 1.36 -16.28
N LEU A 609 7.50 0.49 -17.28
CA LEU A 609 8.39 0.44 -18.45
C LEU A 609 8.14 1.63 -19.40
N PHE A 610 6.92 2.14 -19.45
CA PHE A 610 6.63 3.43 -20.07
C PHE A 610 7.41 4.56 -19.39
N LEU A 611 7.45 4.58 -18.04
CA LEU A 611 8.21 5.58 -17.30
C LEU A 611 9.72 5.47 -17.58
N LEU A 612 10.25 4.25 -17.72
CA LEU A 612 11.64 4.03 -18.15
C LEU A 612 11.92 4.60 -19.55
N GLY A 613 11.00 4.38 -20.50
CA GLY A 613 11.11 4.96 -21.84
C GLY A 613 11.11 6.48 -21.84
N TYR A 614 10.27 7.08 -20.99
CA TYR A 614 10.26 8.53 -20.78
C TYR A 614 11.61 9.01 -20.22
N ALA A 615 12.10 8.36 -19.15
CA ALA A 615 13.39 8.69 -18.53
C ALA A 615 14.56 8.60 -19.52
N PHE A 616 14.58 7.54 -20.34
CA PHE A 616 15.58 7.36 -21.39
C PHE A 616 15.57 8.54 -22.38
N GLN A 617 14.39 8.86 -22.92
CA GLN A 617 14.27 9.91 -23.94
C GLN A 617 14.52 11.33 -23.40
N SER A 618 14.32 11.54 -22.09
CA SER A 618 14.72 12.77 -21.40
C SER A 618 16.22 12.85 -21.09
N GLY A 619 17.04 11.89 -21.57
CA GLY A 619 18.49 11.89 -21.36
C GLY A 619 18.91 11.56 -19.93
N MET A 620 18.13 10.79 -19.19
CA MET A 620 18.43 10.43 -17.79
C MET A 620 19.12 9.06 -17.64
N ILE A 621 19.20 8.24 -18.70
CA ILE A 621 19.70 6.86 -18.60
C ILE A 621 21.02 6.74 -19.37
N PRO A 622 22.12 6.30 -18.74
CA PRO A 622 23.46 6.28 -19.35
C PRO A 622 23.73 4.96 -20.12
N LEU A 623 22.73 4.46 -20.83
CA LEU A 623 22.75 3.20 -21.59
C LEU A 623 22.07 3.42 -22.93
N GLU A 624 22.41 2.62 -23.94
CA GLU A 624 21.80 2.68 -25.27
C GLU A 624 20.40 2.07 -25.28
N ALA A 625 19.50 2.62 -26.12
CA ALA A 625 18.16 2.05 -26.34
C ALA A 625 18.23 0.59 -26.81
N SER A 626 19.18 0.28 -27.70
CA SER A 626 19.43 -1.06 -28.24
C SER A 626 19.67 -2.10 -27.14
N SER A 627 20.49 -1.76 -26.14
CA SER A 627 20.80 -2.59 -24.98
C SER A 627 19.60 -2.81 -24.08
N ILE A 628 18.79 -1.77 -23.84
CA ILE A 628 17.57 -1.87 -23.03
C ILE A 628 16.52 -2.75 -23.74
N GLU A 629 16.34 -2.56 -25.05
CA GLU A 629 15.45 -3.39 -25.85
C GLU A 629 15.89 -4.85 -25.86
N GLU A 630 17.19 -5.12 -25.98
CA GLU A 630 17.72 -6.47 -25.95
C GLU A 630 17.54 -7.11 -24.56
N ALA A 631 17.77 -6.37 -23.48
CA ALA A 631 17.45 -6.82 -22.13
C ALA A 631 15.95 -7.20 -21.98
N ILE A 632 15.05 -6.43 -22.60
CA ILE A 632 13.61 -6.76 -22.64
C ILE A 632 13.36 -8.08 -23.38
N ARG A 633 14.04 -8.32 -24.52
CA ARG A 633 13.92 -9.56 -25.29
C ARG A 633 14.44 -10.76 -24.50
N ILE A 634 15.61 -10.64 -23.87
CA ILE A 634 16.23 -11.68 -23.03
C ILE A 634 15.33 -12.05 -21.85
N ASN A 635 14.67 -11.08 -21.22
CA ASN A 635 13.74 -11.33 -20.12
C ASN A 635 12.53 -12.21 -20.53
N ALA A 636 12.21 -12.31 -21.82
CA ALA A 636 11.26 -13.25 -22.42
C ALA A 636 9.82 -13.22 -21.84
N ILE A 637 9.43 -12.12 -21.17
CA ILE A 637 8.10 -11.93 -20.58
C ILE A 637 7.41 -10.78 -21.32
N SER A 638 6.29 -11.07 -21.98
CA SER A 638 5.45 -10.07 -22.67
C SER A 638 6.27 -9.11 -23.56
N VAL A 639 7.25 -9.65 -24.30
CA VAL A 639 8.29 -8.88 -25.01
C VAL A 639 7.68 -7.75 -25.87
N ASP A 640 6.73 -8.06 -26.76
CA ASP A 640 6.12 -7.06 -27.64
C ASP A 640 5.43 -5.93 -26.86
N GLN A 641 4.67 -6.28 -25.82
CA GLN A 641 3.98 -5.31 -24.98
C GLN A 641 4.97 -4.39 -24.25
N ASN A 642 6.09 -4.95 -23.79
CA ASN A 642 7.13 -4.24 -23.07
C ASN A 642 7.91 -3.29 -24.00
N LEU A 643 8.29 -3.76 -25.20
CA LEU A 643 8.91 -2.91 -26.22
C LEU A 643 8.00 -1.74 -26.62
N GLN A 644 6.70 -2.00 -26.79
CA GLN A 644 5.72 -0.94 -27.06
C GLN A 644 5.60 0.04 -25.89
N ALA A 645 5.61 -0.42 -24.64
CA ALA A 645 5.58 0.44 -23.47
C ALA A 645 6.78 1.39 -23.42
N PHE A 646 7.99 0.85 -23.62
CA PHE A 646 9.21 1.63 -23.71
C PHE A 646 9.14 2.67 -24.83
N LEU A 647 8.72 2.28 -26.04
CA LEU A 647 8.57 3.18 -27.18
C LEU A 647 7.56 4.31 -26.93
N TRP A 648 6.38 4.00 -26.39
CA TRP A 648 5.37 5.01 -26.07
C TRP A 648 5.84 5.97 -24.97
N GLY A 649 6.61 5.47 -24.01
CA GLY A 649 7.28 6.29 -23.01
C GLY A 649 8.21 7.30 -23.65
N ARG A 650 9.08 6.85 -24.57
CA ARG A 650 9.97 7.73 -25.32
C ARG A 650 9.19 8.78 -26.11
N ARG A 651 8.16 8.37 -26.84
CA ARG A 651 7.30 9.31 -27.59
C ARG A 651 6.64 10.36 -26.71
N ALA A 652 6.22 9.98 -25.50
CA ALA A 652 5.60 10.91 -24.57
C ALA A 652 6.57 11.95 -24.01
N ALA A 653 7.87 11.63 -23.90
CA ALA A 653 8.89 12.62 -23.55
C ALA A 653 9.16 13.60 -24.71
N HIS A 654 9.04 13.13 -25.96
CA HIS A 654 9.23 13.97 -27.15
C HIS A 654 8.02 14.86 -27.48
N ASP A 655 6.82 14.29 -27.53
CA ASP A 655 5.55 15.00 -27.80
C ASP A 655 4.40 14.41 -26.98
N LEU A 656 4.27 14.91 -25.74
CA LEU A 656 3.20 14.49 -24.83
C LEU A 656 1.80 14.86 -25.34
N GLU A 657 1.65 15.94 -26.10
CA GLU A 657 0.36 16.43 -26.58
C GLU A 657 -0.21 15.50 -27.66
N GLN A 658 0.61 15.08 -28.61
CA GLN A 658 0.23 14.10 -29.62
C GLN A 658 -0.10 12.74 -28.99
N VAL A 659 0.70 12.27 -28.03
CA VAL A 659 0.42 11.02 -27.32
C VAL A 659 -0.92 11.09 -26.57
N ASN A 660 -1.23 12.20 -25.91
CA ASN A 660 -2.53 12.40 -25.25
C ASN A 660 -3.71 12.37 -26.22
N ARG A 661 -3.58 13.03 -27.38
CA ARG A 661 -4.62 13.02 -28.44
C ARG A 661 -4.91 11.60 -28.95
N ILE A 662 -3.87 10.77 -29.07
CA ILE A 662 -3.99 9.37 -29.51
C ILE A 662 -4.59 8.49 -28.40
N ALA A 663 -4.13 8.67 -27.15
CA ALA A 663 -4.60 7.90 -26.01
C ALA A 663 -6.08 8.19 -25.67
N PHE A 664 -6.53 9.43 -25.88
CA PHE A 664 -7.88 9.89 -25.55
C PHE A 664 -8.53 10.63 -26.74
N PRO A 665 -8.93 9.92 -27.81
CA PRO A 665 -9.60 10.54 -28.96
C PRO A 665 -10.91 11.21 -28.51
N GLU A 666 -11.31 12.32 -29.15
CA GLU A 666 -12.39 13.20 -28.67
C GLU A 666 -13.74 12.52 -28.36
N THR A 667 -14.01 11.35 -28.93
CA THR A 667 -15.18 10.50 -28.60
C THR A 667 -15.15 9.89 -27.19
N THR A 668 -14.03 10.01 -26.47
CA THR A 668 -13.85 9.60 -25.07
C THR A 668 -14.24 10.70 -24.07
N LYS A 669 -14.63 11.90 -24.53
CA LYS A 669 -15.18 12.99 -23.68
C LYS A 669 -16.50 12.64 -22.97
N ILE A 670 -17.04 11.43 -23.17
CA ILE A 670 -18.29 10.96 -22.53
C ILE A 670 -18.07 10.52 -21.06
N SER A 671 -16.83 10.40 -20.58
CA SER A 671 -16.54 9.95 -19.20
C SER A 671 -15.70 10.89 -18.34
N GLU A 672 -15.33 12.08 -18.83
CA GLU A 672 -15.12 13.17 -17.87
C GLU A 672 -16.51 13.53 -17.39
N THR A 673 -16.87 13.09 -16.19
CA THR A 673 -18.02 13.63 -15.46
C THR A 673 -17.98 15.13 -15.66
N LYS A 674 -18.89 15.67 -16.49
CA LYS A 674 -19.10 17.10 -16.61
C LYS A 674 -19.52 17.53 -15.21
N LYS A 675 -18.56 17.88 -14.37
CA LYS A 675 -18.85 18.50 -13.07
C LYS A 675 -19.77 19.65 -13.44
N THR A 676 -21.00 19.54 -12.99
CA THR A 676 -22.04 20.49 -13.32
C THR A 676 -21.51 21.86 -12.94
N GLN A 677 -21.29 22.72 -13.95
CA GLN A 677 -20.39 23.87 -13.80
C GLN A 677 -21.10 25.03 -13.10
N SER A 678 -22.43 25.06 -13.20
CA SER A 678 -23.28 26.04 -12.53
C SER A 678 -24.30 25.39 -11.59
N LEU A 679 -24.79 26.18 -10.63
CA LEU A 679 -25.85 25.78 -9.72
C LEU A 679 -27.15 25.45 -10.47
N ASP A 680 -27.49 26.20 -11.52
CA ASP A 680 -28.69 26.00 -12.32
C ASP A 680 -28.65 24.65 -13.05
N GLU A 681 -27.51 24.33 -13.68
CA GLU A 681 -27.32 23.02 -14.32
C GLU A 681 -27.45 21.88 -13.29
N LEU A 682 -27.01 22.08 -12.05
CA LEU A 682 -27.10 21.08 -10.98
C LEU A 682 -28.54 20.87 -10.56
N ILE A 683 -29.29 21.96 -10.32
CA ILE A 683 -30.70 21.93 -9.98
C ILE A 683 -31.51 21.22 -11.08
N ASP A 684 -31.25 21.54 -12.34
CA ASP A 684 -31.95 20.95 -13.48
C ASP A 684 -31.62 19.46 -13.67
N ASP A 685 -30.37 19.05 -13.49
CA ASP A 685 -30.01 17.62 -13.46
C ASP A 685 -30.74 16.88 -12.32
N ARG A 686 -30.72 17.43 -11.10
CA ARG A 686 -31.39 16.82 -9.94
C ARG A 686 -32.90 16.74 -10.12
N CYS A 687 -33.53 17.77 -10.68
CA CYS A 687 -34.96 17.75 -11.03
C CYS A 687 -35.27 16.61 -12.01
N ARG A 688 -34.53 16.50 -13.13
CA ARG A 688 -34.73 15.42 -14.12
C ARG A 688 -34.56 14.03 -13.50
N LYS A 689 -33.63 13.87 -12.56
CA LYS A 689 -33.45 12.61 -11.82
C LYS A 689 -34.60 12.33 -10.86
N LEU A 690 -35.10 13.35 -10.15
CA LEU A 690 -36.25 13.20 -9.25
C LEU A 690 -37.56 12.90 -9.99
N GLU A 691 -37.76 13.44 -11.19
CA GLU A 691 -38.90 13.09 -12.05
C GLU A 691 -38.87 11.60 -12.43
N LYS A 692 -37.69 11.10 -12.78
CA LYS A 692 -37.49 9.67 -13.06
C LYS A 692 -37.67 8.82 -11.80
N TYR A 693 -37.17 9.31 -10.66
CA TYR A 693 -37.29 8.65 -9.35
C TYR A 693 -38.75 8.51 -8.93
N GLN A 694 -39.53 9.59 -8.93
CA GLN A 694 -40.93 9.63 -8.50
C GLN A 694 -41.81 10.27 -9.59
N ASP A 695 -41.92 11.61 -9.61
CA ASP A 695 -42.73 12.41 -10.53
C ASP A 695 -42.32 13.90 -10.54
N LYS A 696 -43.01 14.72 -11.33
CA LYS A 696 -42.77 16.16 -11.46
C LYS A 696 -43.03 16.96 -10.19
N VAL A 697 -44.06 16.60 -9.43
CA VAL A 697 -44.42 17.28 -8.17
C VAL A 697 -43.30 17.11 -7.15
N TYR A 698 -42.70 15.92 -7.10
CA TYR A 698 -41.56 15.63 -6.23
C TYR A 698 -40.30 16.42 -6.63
N ALA A 699 -40.05 16.60 -7.92
CA ALA A 699 -38.96 17.45 -8.42
C ALA A 699 -39.20 18.95 -8.12
N GLU A 700 -40.44 19.43 -8.24
CA GLU A 700 -40.82 20.81 -7.89
C GLU A 700 -40.65 21.11 -6.40
N ARG A 701 -40.97 20.13 -5.52
CA ARG A 701 -40.68 20.23 -4.07
C ARG A 701 -39.20 20.48 -3.80
N TYR A 702 -38.33 19.74 -4.48
CA TYR A 702 -36.88 19.93 -4.40
C TYR A 702 -36.48 21.32 -4.87
N ARG A 703 -36.87 21.71 -6.09
CA ARG A 703 -36.51 22.99 -6.70
C ARG A 703 -36.92 24.16 -5.80
N LYS A 704 -38.17 24.16 -5.33
CA LYS A 704 -38.71 25.24 -4.49
C LYS A 704 -37.87 25.46 -3.24
N LYS A 705 -37.46 24.39 -2.54
CA LYS A 705 -36.69 24.51 -1.30
C LYS A 705 -35.24 24.97 -1.57
N VAL A 706 -34.63 24.52 -2.67
CA VAL A 706 -33.28 24.98 -3.07
C VAL A 706 -33.29 26.46 -3.45
N GLU A 707 -34.28 26.91 -4.24
CA GLU A 707 -34.40 28.32 -4.62
C GLU A 707 -34.65 29.23 -3.40
N GLN A 708 -35.43 28.79 -2.41
CA GLN A 708 -35.61 29.52 -1.16
C GLN A 708 -34.29 29.76 -0.42
N ILE A 709 -33.42 28.75 -0.37
CA ILE A 709 -32.08 28.88 0.25
C ILE A 709 -31.19 29.80 -0.60
N ARG A 710 -31.26 29.69 -1.93
CA ARG A 710 -30.50 30.54 -2.85
C ARG A 710 -30.86 32.01 -2.72
N GLU A 711 -32.14 32.33 -2.68
CA GLU A 711 -32.63 33.70 -2.46
C GLU A 711 -32.14 34.26 -1.12
N LEU A 712 -32.21 33.46 -0.05
CA LEU A 712 -31.73 33.88 1.26
C LEU A 712 -30.21 34.08 1.30
N GLU A 713 -29.42 33.11 0.81
CA GLU A 713 -27.97 33.19 0.75
C GLU A 713 -27.52 34.43 -0.04
N THR A 714 -28.13 34.67 -1.20
CA THR A 714 -27.86 35.85 -2.03
C THR A 714 -28.17 37.15 -1.28
N SER A 715 -29.27 37.19 -0.51
CA SER A 715 -29.66 38.38 0.26
C SER A 715 -28.75 38.67 1.45
N LYS A 716 -28.25 37.62 2.13
CA LYS A 716 -27.42 37.74 3.34
C LYS A 716 -25.94 37.87 3.04
N LYS A 717 -25.47 37.24 1.97
CA LYS A 717 -24.07 37.22 1.56
C LYS A 717 -23.97 37.23 0.03
N PRO A 718 -24.11 38.41 -0.61
CA PRO A 718 -24.06 38.54 -2.06
C PRO A 718 -22.79 37.92 -2.65
N GLY A 719 -22.96 37.08 -3.68
CA GLY A 719 -21.86 36.38 -4.36
C GLY A 719 -21.50 35.00 -3.78
N ALA A 720 -22.00 34.62 -2.60
CA ALA A 720 -21.85 33.27 -2.08
C ALA A 720 -22.90 32.31 -2.70
N THR A 721 -22.48 31.08 -3.02
CA THR A 721 -23.38 30.03 -3.53
C THR A 721 -23.15 28.66 -2.88
N ASP A 722 -22.21 28.57 -1.95
CA ASP A 722 -21.73 27.31 -1.38
C ASP A 722 -22.83 26.60 -0.57
N LEU A 723 -23.66 27.35 0.17
CA LEU A 723 -24.78 26.77 0.92
C LEU A 723 -25.83 26.24 -0.06
N SER A 724 -26.16 26.99 -1.10
CA SER A 724 -27.09 26.56 -2.15
C SER A 724 -26.59 25.30 -2.86
N PHE A 725 -25.29 25.22 -3.15
CA PHE A 725 -24.67 24.02 -3.72
C PHE A 725 -24.76 22.82 -2.77
N ALA A 726 -24.47 23.01 -1.48
CA ALA A 726 -24.59 21.96 -0.47
C ALA A 726 -26.05 21.45 -0.39
N VAL A 727 -27.02 22.35 -0.26
CA VAL A 727 -28.44 21.99 -0.19
C VAL A 727 -28.91 21.29 -1.48
N ALA A 728 -28.53 21.79 -2.66
CA ALA A 728 -28.86 21.15 -3.92
C ALA A 728 -28.34 19.69 -4.00
N ARG A 729 -27.12 19.44 -3.51
CA ARG A 729 -26.53 18.09 -3.51
C ARG A 729 -27.21 17.17 -2.49
N TYR A 730 -27.32 17.62 -1.26
CA TYR A 730 -27.66 16.74 -0.13
C TYR A 730 -29.15 16.63 0.12
N TYR A 731 -29.94 17.64 -0.25
CA TYR A 731 -31.39 17.48 -0.27
C TYR A 731 -31.81 16.47 -1.34
N PHE A 732 -31.19 16.53 -2.54
CA PHE A 732 -31.40 15.52 -3.58
C PHE A 732 -31.03 14.11 -3.07
N LYS A 733 -29.88 13.95 -2.41
CA LYS A 733 -29.43 12.66 -1.85
C LYS A 733 -30.48 12.06 -0.91
N LEU A 734 -31.04 12.87 0.00
CA LEU A 734 -32.07 12.42 0.94
C LEU A 734 -33.41 12.12 0.24
N LEU A 735 -33.81 12.94 -0.73
CA LEU A 735 -35.06 12.74 -1.47
C LEU A 735 -35.02 11.51 -2.38
N ALA A 736 -33.87 11.23 -2.99
CA ALA A 736 -33.63 10.12 -3.92
C ALA A 736 -32.96 8.92 -3.21
N TYR A 737 -33.46 8.57 -2.02
CA TYR A 737 -32.95 7.41 -1.29
C TYR A 737 -33.16 6.10 -2.05
N LYS A 738 -32.22 5.16 -1.89
CA LYS A 738 -32.15 3.93 -2.69
C LYS A 738 -33.03 2.83 -2.10
N ASP A 739 -34.31 2.93 -2.41
CA ASP A 739 -35.29 1.90 -2.11
C ASP A 739 -35.37 0.79 -3.15
N GLU A 740 -36.23 -0.17 -2.88
CA GLU A 740 -36.37 -1.39 -3.68
C GLU A 740 -36.81 -1.05 -5.11
N TYR A 741 -37.67 -0.04 -5.28
CA TYR A 741 -38.11 0.44 -6.59
C TYR A 741 -36.96 1.11 -7.37
N GLU A 742 -36.18 1.96 -6.70
CA GLU A 742 -35.09 2.70 -7.33
C GLU A 742 -33.87 1.81 -7.63
N VAL A 743 -33.49 0.93 -6.70
CA VAL A 743 -32.45 -0.09 -6.93
C VAL A 743 -32.83 -0.98 -8.11
N ALA A 744 -34.10 -1.38 -8.21
CA ALA A 744 -34.61 -2.13 -9.34
C ALA A 744 -34.53 -1.35 -10.66
N ARG A 745 -34.83 -0.04 -10.64
CA ARG A 745 -34.69 0.84 -11.81
C ARG A 745 -33.22 0.96 -12.26
N MET A 746 -32.30 1.17 -11.32
CA MET A 746 -30.86 1.33 -11.59
C MET A 746 -30.18 0.05 -12.11
N HIS A 747 -30.65 -1.14 -11.69
CA HIS A 747 -30.15 -2.42 -12.21
C HIS A 747 -30.79 -2.85 -13.54
N THR A 748 -31.84 -2.17 -13.98
CA THR A 748 -32.54 -2.46 -15.24
C THR A 748 -32.48 -1.31 -16.24
N SER A 749 -31.63 -0.32 -15.96
CA SER A 749 -31.44 0.86 -16.81
C SER A 749 -30.62 0.54 -18.06
N PRO A 750 -30.89 1.20 -19.21
CA PRO A 750 -30.03 1.10 -20.39
C PRO A 750 -28.57 1.48 -20.11
N GLU A 751 -28.35 2.44 -19.22
CA GLU A 751 -27.03 2.92 -18.81
C GLU A 751 -26.22 1.83 -18.09
N PHE A 752 -26.87 1.01 -17.27
CA PHE A 752 -26.23 -0.14 -16.61
C PHE A 752 -25.79 -1.20 -17.64
N SER A 753 -26.67 -1.56 -18.59
CA SER A 753 -26.32 -2.51 -19.66
C SER A 753 -25.15 -2.02 -20.51
N LYS A 754 -25.16 -0.73 -20.90
CA LYS A 754 -24.08 -0.13 -21.70
C LYS A 754 -22.73 -0.15 -20.95
N ARG A 755 -22.72 0.11 -19.64
CA ARG A 755 -21.51 0.01 -18.82
C ARG A 755 -20.97 -1.42 -18.75
N LEU A 756 -21.84 -2.42 -18.60
CA LEU A 756 -21.43 -3.83 -18.64
C LEU A 756 -20.85 -4.22 -20.00
N GLU A 757 -21.46 -3.80 -21.11
CA GLU A 757 -20.97 -4.07 -22.48
C GLU A 757 -19.65 -3.37 -22.80
N ASN A 758 -19.42 -2.19 -22.21
CA ASN A 758 -18.16 -1.47 -22.33
C ASN A 758 -17.03 -2.17 -21.57
N GLN A 759 -17.31 -2.75 -20.40
CA GLN A 759 -16.28 -3.37 -19.56
C GLN A 759 -16.07 -4.86 -19.84
N PHE A 760 -17.09 -5.59 -20.28
CA PHE A 760 -17.05 -7.03 -20.50
C PHE A 760 -17.44 -7.40 -21.93
N GLU A 761 -16.82 -8.47 -22.42
CA GLU A 761 -17.09 -9.08 -23.72
C GLU A 761 -17.39 -10.59 -23.60
N GLY A 762 -17.92 -11.16 -24.68
CA GLY A 762 -18.33 -12.55 -24.77
C GLY A 762 -19.74 -12.81 -24.22
N ASN A 763 -20.17 -14.07 -24.29
CA ASN A 763 -21.46 -14.49 -23.77
C ASN A 763 -21.39 -14.62 -22.24
N TYR A 764 -22.16 -13.81 -21.52
CA TYR A 764 -22.20 -13.84 -20.06
C TYR A 764 -23.62 -13.84 -19.50
N SER A 765 -23.75 -14.36 -18.28
CA SER A 765 -24.99 -14.26 -17.49
C SER A 765 -24.73 -13.48 -16.19
N LEU A 766 -25.76 -12.80 -15.70
CA LEU A 766 -25.66 -11.97 -14.50
C LEU A 766 -26.30 -12.66 -13.32
N LYS A 767 -25.66 -12.54 -12.16
CA LYS A 767 -26.24 -12.85 -10.85
C LYS A 767 -26.11 -11.63 -9.95
N ILE A 768 -27.12 -11.33 -9.14
CA ILE A 768 -27.08 -10.19 -8.22
C ILE A 768 -27.01 -10.69 -6.78
N HIS A 769 -26.36 -9.93 -5.91
CA HIS A 769 -26.26 -10.24 -4.48
C HIS A 769 -27.19 -9.30 -3.70
N LEU A 770 -28.19 -9.85 -3.02
CA LEU A 770 -29.22 -9.08 -2.32
C LEU A 770 -29.56 -9.72 -0.98
N ALA A 771 -30.02 -8.91 -0.04
CA ALA A 771 -30.71 -9.37 1.15
C ALA A 771 -32.11 -8.71 1.19
N PRO A 772 -33.11 -9.25 0.45
CA PRO A 772 -34.44 -8.67 0.43
C PRO A 772 -35.06 -8.60 1.84
N PRO A 773 -35.62 -7.45 2.26
CA PRO A 773 -36.04 -7.22 3.64
C PRO A 773 -37.19 -8.13 4.10
N LEU A 774 -38.02 -8.61 3.16
CA LEU A 774 -39.23 -9.39 3.49
C LEU A 774 -38.95 -10.84 3.92
N TRP A 775 -37.82 -11.43 3.51
CA TRP A 775 -37.57 -12.86 3.72
C TRP A 775 -36.11 -13.24 3.97
N SER A 776 -35.19 -12.27 4.03
CA SER A 776 -33.80 -12.57 4.36
C SER A 776 -33.66 -12.93 5.83
N LYS A 777 -32.94 -14.02 6.11
CA LYS A 777 -32.52 -14.37 7.47
C LYS A 777 -31.53 -13.33 7.98
N ARG A 778 -31.50 -13.11 9.29
CA ARG A 778 -30.44 -12.32 9.96
C ARG A 778 -29.46 -13.27 10.64
N ASP A 779 -28.20 -12.87 10.67
CA ASP A 779 -27.17 -13.55 11.45
C ASP A 779 -27.47 -13.37 12.95
N PRO A 780 -27.51 -14.45 13.74
CA PRO A 780 -27.90 -14.38 15.14
C PRO A 780 -26.85 -13.67 16.02
N ASN A 781 -25.59 -13.58 15.59
CA ASN A 781 -24.51 -12.96 16.37
C ASN A 781 -24.36 -11.48 16.01
N SER A 782 -24.30 -11.16 14.71
CA SER A 782 -24.10 -9.77 14.26
C SER A 782 -25.39 -8.98 14.07
N GLY A 783 -26.54 -9.65 13.96
CA GLY A 783 -27.83 -9.03 13.62
C GLY A 783 -27.92 -8.55 12.16
N GLU A 784 -26.87 -8.75 11.36
CA GLU A 784 -26.81 -8.36 9.95
C GLU A 784 -27.67 -9.27 9.07
N PRO A 785 -28.32 -8.75 8.01
CA PRO A 785 -29.05 -9.58 7.08
C PRO A 785 -28.11 -10.45 6.23
N ILE A 786 -28.45 -11.73 6.06
CA ILE A 786 -27.67 -12.69 5.29
C ILE A 786 -27.97 -12.52 3.80
N LYS A 787 -26.94 -12.14 3.05
CA LYS A 787 -27.02 -11.91 1.61
C LYS A 787 -27.09 -13.22 0.83
N SER A 788 -27.96 -13.27 -0.17
CA SER A 788 -28.14 -14.39 -1.08
C SER A 788 -27.87 -13.99 -2.53
N THR A 789 -27.50 -14.97 -3.36
CA THR A 789 -27.25 -14.76 -4.79
C THR A 789 -28.46 -15.17 -5.62
N TYR A 790 -28.97 -14.25 -6.45
CA TYR A 790 -30.12 -14.47 -7.33
C TYR A 790 -29.68 -14.51 -8.80
N GLY A 791 -30.26 -15.42 -9.58
CA GLY A 791 -29.97 -15.59 -11.01
C GLY A 791 -30.60 -14.52 -11.90
N ALA A 792 -30.37 -14.61 -13.22
CA ALA A 792 -30.79 -13.59 -14.20
C ALA A 792 -32.29 -13.26 -14.19
N TRP A 793 -33.16 -14.18 -13.75
CA TRP A 793 -34.61 -13.96 -13.65
C TRP A 793 -34.98 -12.74 -12.79
N ILE A 794 -34.16 -12.42 -11.78
CA ILE A 794 -34.42 -11.32 -10.85
C ILE A 794 -34.42 -9.95 -11.53
N PHE A 795 -33.65 -9.78 -12.62
CA PHE A 795 -33.65 -8.53 -13.39
C PHE A 795 -35.00 -8.31 -14.09
N GLY A 796 -35.66 -9.38 -14.53
CA GLY A 796 -37.03 -9.32 -15.04
C GLY A 796 -38.02 -8.88 -13.96
N ALA A 797 -37.91 -9.46 -12.76
CA ALA A 797 -38.74 -9.07 -11.60
C ALA A 797 -38.49 -7.60 -11.20
N MET A 798 -37.22 -7.16 -11.16
CA MET A 798 -36.85 -5.77 -10.90
C MET A 798 -37.40 -4.80 -11.96
N LYS A 799 -37.42 -5.20 -13.23
CA LYS A 799 -37.99 -4.36 -14.30
C LYS A 799 -39.49 -4.15 -14.13
N ILE A 800 -40.19 -5.14 -13.59
CA ILE A 800 -41.60 -5.02 -13.22
C ILE A 800 -41.74 -4.15 -11.98
N LEU A 801 -40.95 -4.44 -10.93
CA LEU A 801 -40.95 -3.71 -9.66
C LEU A 801 -40.71 -2.21 -9.86
N SER A 802 -39.77 -1.82 -10.70
CA SER A 802 -39.43 -0.40 -10.96
C SER A 802 -40.59 0.42 -11.54
N ARG A 803 -41.59 -0.23 -12.16
CA ARG A 803 -42.82 0.43 -12.65
C ARG A 803 -43.80 0.78 -11.54
N PHE A 804 -43.70 0.11 -10.39
CA PHE A 804 -44.55 0.35 -9.22
C PHE A 804 -44.02 1.45 -8.30
N LYS A 805 -43.09 2.30 -8.77
CA LYS A 805 -42.57 3.46 -8.03
C LYS A 805 -43.67 4.38 -7.49
N PHE A 806 -44.85 4.44 -8.13
CA PHE A 806 -45.99 5.24 -7.67
C PHE A 806 -46.57 4.76 -6.33
N LEU A 807 -46.27 3.54 -5.90
CA LEU A 807 -46.68 3.03 -4.58
C LEU A 807 -45.83 3.63 -3.45
N ARG A 808 -44.62 4.13 -3.73
CA ARG A 808 -43.68 4.66 -2.74
C ARG A 808 -44.36 5.69 -1.82
N GLY A 809 -44.24 5.47 -0.51
CA GLY A 809 -44.80 6.37 0.50
C GLY A 809 -46.32 6.35 0.64
N THR A 810 -47.04 5.51 -0.13
CA THR A 810 -48.48 5.27 0.05
C THR A 810 -48.73 4.15 1.07
N ALA A 811 -49.98 3.97 1.51
CA ALA A 811 -50.35 2.86 2.39
C ALA A 811 -50.09 1.47 1.78
N PHE A 812 -49.98 1.38 0.45
CA PHE A 812 -49.69 0.16 -0.32
C PHE A 812 -48.18 -0.10 -0.52
N ASP A 813 -47.32 0.76 0.03
CA ASP A 813 -45.87 0.56 0.05
C ASP A 813 -45.48 -0.50 1.10
N LEU A 814 -45.44 -1.77 0.70
CA LEU A 814 -45.05 -2.87 1.60
C LEU A 814 -43.64 -2.69 2.18
N PHE A 815 -42.70 -2.15 1.39
CA PHE A 815 -41.33 -1.91 1.85
C PHE A 815 -41.24 -0.72 2.78
N GLY A 816 -42.13 0.25 2.60
CA GLY A 816 -42.27 1.44 3.41
C GLY A 816 -42.50 1.17 4.90
N TYR A 817 -42.99 -0.01 5.29
CA TYR A 817 -43.17 -0.35 6.70
C TYR A 817 -41.88 -0.75 7.42
N SER A 818 -40.79 -1.02 6.69
CA SER A 818 -39.50 -1.38 7.28
C SER A 818 -38.88 -0.20 8.06
N GLU A 819 -38.06 -0.53 9.06
CA GLU A 819 -37.37 0.48 9.88
C GLU A 819 -36.47 1.40 9.05
N GLU A 820 -35.77 0.86 8.05
CA GLU A 820 -34.89 1.66 7.18
C GLU A 820 -35.67 2.68 6.35
N ARG A 821 -36.81 2.31 5.77
CA ARG A 821 -37.63 3.26 4.99
C ARG A 821 -38.33 4.30 5.87
N ARG A 822 -38.71 3.94 7.10
CA ARG A 822 -39.20 4.90 8.09
C ARG A 822 -38.12 5.91 8.45
N LEU A 823 -36.89 5.45 8.69
CA LEU A 823 -35.73 6.29 8.98
C LEU A 823 -35.42 7.25 7.83
N GLU A 824 -35.37 6.78 6.58
CA GLU A 824 -35.10 7.67 5.43
C GLU A 824 -36.16 8.76 5.26
N ARG A 825 -37.45 8.44 5.45
CA ARG A 825 -38.51 9.46 5.42
C ARG A 825 -38.45 10.42 6.60
N GLN A 826 -37.99 9.96 7.76
CA GLN A 826 -37.73 10.82 8.92
C GLN A 826 -36.57 11.78 8.62
N LEU A 827 -35.45 11.29 8.07
CA LEU A 827 -34.29 12.11 7.68
C LEU A 827 -34.66 13.23 6.71
N ILE A 828 -35.56 12.97 5.74
CA ILE A 828 -36.06 14.02 4.85
C ILE A 828 -36.75 15.14 5.64
N ARG A 829 -37.65 14.79 6.56
CA ARG A 829 -38.40 15.77 7.36
C ARG A 829 -37.49 16.56 8.29
N GLU A 830 -36.57 15.87 8.94
CA GLU A 830 -35.59 16.48 9.83
C GLU A 830 -34.65 17.42 9.09
N TYR A 831 -34.25 17.07 7.86
CA TYR A 831 -33.45 17.95 7.02
C TYR A 831 -34.26 19.15 6.54
N GLU A 832 -35.53 18.99 6.17
CA GLU A 832 -36.41 20.12 5.84
C GLU A 832 -36.61 21.08 7.03
N GLN A 833 -36.74 20.55 8.24
CA GLN A 833 -36.78 21.33 9.48
C GLN A 833 -35.46 22.07 9.73
N LEU A 834 -34.33 21.40 9.51
CA LEU A 834 -33.01 22.04 9.57
C LEU A 834 -32.91 23.20 8.56
N LEU A 835 -33.36 22.99 7.32
CA LEU A 835 -33.38 24.07 6.32
C LEU A 835 -34.28 25.23 6.74
N GLU A 836 -35.42 24.97 7.40
CA GLU A 836 -36.29 26.02 7.94
C GLU A 836 -35.61 26.79 9.08
N GLU A 837 -34.85 26.11 9.95
CA GLU A 837 -34.05 26.75 10.99
C GLU A 837 -32.92 27.59 10.41
N LEU A 838 -32.23 27.09 9.38
CA LEU A 838 -31.23 27.85 8.64
C LEU A 838 -31.87 29.07 7.96
N LEU A 839 -33.06 28.91 7.38
CA LEU A 839 -33.79 30.03 6.75
C LEU A 839 -34.12 31.14 7.75
N ALA A 840 -34.43 30.79 9.00
CA ALA A 840 -34.75 31.76 10.05
C ALA A 840 -33.49 32.42 10.67
N GLY A 841 -32.37 31.69 10.72
CA GLY A 841 -31.17 32.07 11.50
C GLY A 841 -29.91 32.44 10.71
N LEU A 842 -29.92 32.37 9.37
CA LEU A 842 -28.71 32.62 8.56
C LEU A 842 -28.23 34.07 8.69
N GLN A 843 -26.96 34.21 9.07
CA GLN A 843 -26.20 35.45 9.12
C GLN A 843 -24.83 35.25 8.44
N PRO A 844 -24.13 36.33 8.04
CA PRO A 844 -22.81 36.21 7.41
C PRO A 844 -21.79 35.42 8.24
N GLU A 845 -21.86 35.51 9.56
CA GLU A 845 -20.91 34.93 10.52
C GLU A 845 -21.10 33.43 10.73
N ASN A 846 -22.32 32.92 10.56
CA ASN A 846 -22.64 31.49 10.72
C ASN A 846 -22.82 30.76 9.37
N HIS A 847 -22.46 31.41 8.26
CA HIS A 847 -22.56 30.85 6.90
C HIS A 847 -21.73 29.57 6.73
N SER A 848 -20.50 29.53 7.25
CA SER A 848 -19.64 28.33 7.17
C SER A 848 -20.20 27.13 7.95
N ILE A 849 -20.83 27.38 9.10
CA ILE A 849 -21.50 26.35 9.92
C ILE A 849 -22.77 25.87 9.22
N SER A 850 -23.51 26.79 8.58
CA SER A 850 -24.71 26.46 7.81
C SER A 850 -24.39 25.52 6.64
N ILE A 851 -23.25 25.73 5.97
CA ILE A 851 -22.74 24.81 4.95
C ILE A 851 -22.49 23.45 5.60
N GLN A 852 -21.68 23.36 6.66
CA GLN A 852 -21.38 22.10 7.35
C GLN A 852 -22.65 21.34 7.77
N LEU A 853 -23.67 22.03 8.28
CA LEU A 853 -24.99 21.47 8.61
C LEU A 853 -25.70 20.90 7.37
N ALA A 854 -25.69 21.64 6.25
CA ALA A 854 -26.27 21.18 4.99
C ALA A 854 -25.49 19.99 4.37
N GLU A 855 -24.19 19.84 4.69
CA GLU A 855 -23.35 18.75 4.19
C GLU A 855 -23.44 17.44 4.98
N LEU A 856 -24.02 17.47 6.19
CA LEU A 856 -24.16 16.29 7.06
C LEU A 856 -24.73 15.04 6.37
N PRO A 857 -25.74 15.13 5.46
CA PRO A 857 -26.26 13.95 4.80
C PRO A 857 -25.21 13.18 3.97
N GLU A 858 -24.09 13.78 3.57
CA GLU A 858 -23.04 13.06 2.83
C GLU A 858 -22.48 11.87 3.60
N GLN A 859 -22.40 12.01 4.92
CA GLN A 859 -21.88 10.98 5.82
C GLN A 859 -22.87 9.83 5.98
N ILE A 860 -24.17 10.05 5.71
CA ILE A 860 -25.22 9.02 5.78
C ILE A 860 -25.17 8.14 4.52
N ARG A 861 -24.40 7.05 4.59
CA ARG A 861 -24.20 6.11 3.47
C ARG A 861 -24.44 4.66 3.89
N GLY A 862 -24.70 3.81 2.90
CA GLY A 862 -24.82 2.36 3.09
C GLY A 862 -26.27 1.88 3.18
N TYR A 863 -26.46 0.68 3.73
CA TYR A 863 -27.75 -0.01 3.79
C TYR A 863 -27.90 -0.73 5.13
N ASP A 864 -29.15 -0.92 5.58
CA ASP A 864 -29.51 -1.62 6.82
C ASP A 864 -28.64 -1.14 8.01
N VAL A 865 -27.99 -2.07 8.74
CA VAL A 865 -27.14 -1.77 9.91
C VAL A 865 -26.05 -0.73 9.61
N VAL A 866 -25.43 -0.76 8.42
CA VAL A 866 -24.36 0.20 8.05
C VAL A 866 -24.90 1.62 7.99
N LYS A 867 -26.10 1.81 7.41
CA LYS A 867 -26.72 3.15 7.37
C LYS A 867 -27.09 3.61 8.77
N LYS A 868 -27.65 2.73 9.60
CA LYS A 868 -28.03 3.06 10.99
C LYS A 868 -26.83 3.52 11.82
N LEU A 869 -25.67 2.90 11.64
CA LEU A 869 -24.43 3.32 12.30
C LEU A 869 -24.04 4.74 11.86
N HIS A 870 -23.95 5.00 10.56
CA HIS A 870 -23.62 6.33 10.06
C HIS A 870 -24.62 7.42 10.47
N VAL A 871 -25.92 7.11 10.52
CA VAL A 871 -26.93 8.07 11.04
C VAL A 871 -26.64 8.43 12.50
N ARG A 872 -26.32 7.44 13.35
CA ARG A 872 -25.99 7.68 14.76
C ARG A 872 -24.73 8.55 14.91
N ASP A 873 -23.73 8.35 14.06
CA ASP A 873 -22.50 9.14 14.08
C ASP A 873 -22.76 10.58 13.63
N VAL A 874 -23.60 10.77 12.60
CA VAL A 874 -24.00 12.10 12.11
C VAL A 874 -24.83 12.87 13.13
N GLU A 875 -25.75 12.23 13.84
CA GLU A 875 -26.58 12.90 14.85
C GLU A 875 -25.76 13.50 16.00
N LYS A 876 -24.62 12.87 16.37
CA LYS A 876 -23.68 13.45 17.35
C LYS A 876 -23.09 14.76 16.84
N ASN A 877 -22.60 14.76 15.60
CA ASN A 877 -22.01 15.94 14.96
C ASN A 877 -23.06 17.05 14.70
N ARG A 878 -24.29 16.66 14.38
CA ARG A 878 -25.41 17.56 14.10
C ARG A 878 -25.73 18.45 15.31
N GLN A 879 -25.82 17.84 16.50
CA GLN A 879 -26.14 18.59 17.71
C GLN A 879 -25.08 19.64 18.03
N GLU A 880 -23.80 19.28 17.93
CA GLU A 880 -22.68 20.20 18.15
C GLU A 880 -22.72 21.39 17.17
N LEU A 881 -22.94 21.13 15.87
CA LEU A 881 -23.02 22.18 14.86
C LEU A 881 -24.25 23.08 15.05
N LEU A 882 -25.39 22.52 15.48
CA LEU A 882 -26.59 23.31 15.81
C LEU A 882 -26.36 24.24 17.00
N ASP A 883 -25.65 23.77 18.03
CA ASP A 883 -25.34 24.58 19.21
C ASP A 883 -24.40 25.75 18.84
N ARG A 884 -23.43 25.54 17.93
CA ARG A 884 -22.60 26.62 17.37
C ARG A 884 -23.41 27.57 16.50
N PHE A 885 -24.30 27.05 15.64
CA PHE A 885 -25.18 27.87 14.80
C PHE A 885 -26.09 28.79 15.62
N ARG A 886 -26.60 28.31 16.76
CA ARG A 886 -27.45 29.05 17.70
C ARG A 886 -26.68 30.00 18.62
N GLY A 887 -25.34 30.00 18.58
CA GLY A 887 -24.49 30.81 19.45
C GLY A 887 -24.42 30.33 20.91
N VAL A 888 -24.76 29.06 21.16
CA VAL A 888 -24.64 28.40 22.49
C VAL A 888 -23.20 27.98 22.76
N LEU A 889 -22.43 27.69 21.71
CA LEU A 889 -21.00 27.38 21.74
C LEU A 889 -20.21 28.41 20.92
N ASP A 890 -19.04 28.81 21.42
CA ASP A 890 -18.21 29.85 20.81
C ASP A 890 -17.61 29.38 19.47
N ASN A 891 -17.65 30.24 18.45
CA ASN A 891 -17.28 29.87 17.09
C ASN A 891 -15.76 29.66 16.90
N ASN A 892 -14.94 30.15 17.83
CA ASN A 892 -13.47 30.20 17.75
C ASN A 892 -12.72 28.97 18.27
N LYS A 893 -13.39 27.90 18.70
CA LYS A 893 -12.71 26.62 18.95
C LYS A 893 -12.68 25.80 17.66
N GLU A 894 -11.61 25.95 16.89
CA GLU A 894 -11.24 24.95 15.88
C GLU A 894 -10.95 23.61 16.57
N LYS A 895 -11.33 22.51 15.91
CA LYS A 895 -11.01 21.15 16.34
C LYS A 895 -9.50 21.03 16.51
N GLN A 896 -9.03 20.84 17.74
CA GLN A 896 -7.84 20.01 17.92
C GLN A 896 -8.17 18.61 17.38
N PRO A 897 -7.34 18.02 16.51
CA PRO A 897 -7.58 16.66 16.06
C PRO A 897 -7.62 15.70 17.26
N ALA A 898 -8.56 14.76 17.23
CA ALA A 898 -8.73 13.73 18.24
C ALA A 898 -7.54 12.75 18.20
N GLU A 899 -6.45 13.09 18.89
CA GLU A 899 -5.35 12.17 19.19
C GLU A 899 -5.55 11.40 20.51
N GLU A 900 -6.62 11.65 21.27
CA GLU A 900 -6.83 11.04 22.60
C GLU A 900 -7.79 9.83 22.62
N ALA A 901 -7.85 9.04 21.55
CA ALA A 901 -8.55 7.74 21.54
C ALA A 901 -7.66 6.56 21.13
N LEU A 902 -6.35 6.69 21.35
CA LEU A 902 -5.37 5.60 21.28
C LEU A 902 -4.54 5.61 22.58
N ASN A 903 -5.15 5.16 23.67
CA ASN A 903 -4.48 4.61 24.85
C ASN A 903 -5.21 3.34 25.26
#